data_AF-A0A1S9DSR2-F1
#
_entry.id   AF-A0A1S9DSR2-F1
#
_cell.length_a   1.000
_cell.length_b   1.000
_cell.length_c   1.000
_cell.angle_alpha   90.00
_cell.angle_beta   90.00
_cell.angle_gamma   90.00
#
_symmetry.space_group_name_H-M   'P 1'
#
loop_
_entity.id
_entity.type
_entity.pdbx_description
1 polymer ?
#
loop_
_entity_poly.entity_id
_entity_poly.type
_entity_poly.pdbx_seq_one_letter_code
_entity_poly.pdbx_strand_id
1 'polypeptide(L)'
;MFLSRVFCVLAALACVSAARETCVVPAGGSNATDDAPAIVHAFKKCGRGGKVVFKPTTYHIGSVMNITWLEDVDIDLGGTLLWGTNIQYWLNHSLPVGYQNQSTAFILGGNNVRIDGHGIGTLDGNGDTWYQWIKEQPNTSNYPGRPHAITFNGLTNSVVRGLRFLRSQMCHHVEFDSILVNNTGNVVSSSNTDGADTIRSSHITFNNWTVYNGDDSISLKGNSTDITITNSNLYNGLGIALGSIGQYKDQFETIERLKVSNVNFHSTLHAIYVKTWTADQNGYPPNGGGGGLGYISDVTAKDLKATSLRGAAFAISQCTRFSGAPGEGNCTNSEFQVRDISVLNLSGTTESNRVANLQCSAVAPCTDIALSGINLELKNGTAASEYLCGNVENQKGFECTGAFLELTLHAQIVIDQQLRLLDSAKVLVAPSYHISILFTLPRQRCHAYGHKGSFGKIDGFLFPEPAKATKLKRCDFAHLASTRWPLAGFNELYILAFLSLWLVTWDDQIDDTKRSLSNDFEAAEQYRRETLYFVAQCLDLDITEGLPRSYNDSIFVPDDPIVQSFDVIGEALRDAYTYEQRHRFLREMSLFMVTSHMEQKAKLEGHIPSLEEYWRVRMGTSAVGVICAVNEYSLRSVIPCAIMEDHDMRTMWNEVNVIASIVNDIYSLKKEMAQDTIYSLIPILCMSLGSPQAAIDNAIRSLIQSVGRFNIAANQLMDGIEEEDRFSLSLGVKRDVEDFIRSCQFNYYTLNNPDTLTKYKTAATISHKVLDAVAALCVEGAKIVEICQKGDELLEEEIAKVYKGKKITKGVGHPTTVSPSSHVTPYTPLVSDAQEAETTLKAGEIAKIQLGAQIDGFGTIVCDQVVVGQDEVTGREADLITATHYANELLLRLMVPPGLLATGTEEEKKKAAAERAPTQAQISQLIEKVAKAYDCNVVENTTSWLFERNEIEAEKKIILSPGTGVKGEGVPDVGEVWGVEIGLSLGSGKVKTLPLRSTLHRRTTTTYGLKRPSSRQTLSEIVKKFGQFPFSLRQLDDEKAAKVGVVECVRGGVLRQYEPAGDADNAPVSRLLTTIAITKNGITKLTAPAAPDFTKVKSDKKIEDEEILKILERPLSKSTGSKKNKNNKKKAAKKADSGDKE
;
A
#
# COMPACT_ATOMS: atom_id res chain seq x y z
N MET A 1 -40.99 27.61 82.07
CA MET A 1 -39.81 27.92 81.24
C MET A 1 -39.48 26.72 80.38
N PHE A 2 -40.06 26.52 79.19
CA PHE A 2 -39.49 25.55 78.22
C PHE A 2 -40.02 25.89 76.82
N LEU A 3 -39.27 26.72 76.10
CA LEU A 3 -39.56 27.21 74.76
C LEU A 3 -38.43 26.76 73.82
N SER A 4 -38.65 25.63 73.14
CA SER A 4 -38.13 25.30 71.80
C SER A 4 -38.31 23.83 71.53
N ARG A 5 -38.85 23.51 70.35
CA ARG A 5 -39.18 22.18 69.79
C ARG A 5 -40.56 21.64 70.16
N VAL A 6 -41.58 22.03 69.37
CA VAL A 6 -42.42 21.10 68.57
C VAL A 6 -43.08 21.93 67.45
N PHE A 7 -42.34 22.22 66.39
CA PHE A 7 -42.86 22.77 65.13
C PHE A 7 -42.03 22.14 64.00
N CYS A 8 -42.35 20.91 63.59
CA CYS A 8 -41.72 20.30 62.40
C CYS A 8 -42.46 19.08 61.81
N VAL A 9 -43.78 18.92 61.97
CA VAL A 9 -44.48 17.70 61.48
C VAL A 9 -45.73 17.94 60.61
N LEU A 10 -46.14 19.19 60.30
CA LEU A 10 -47.33 19.43 59.46
C LEU A 10 -47.10 20.45 58.34
N ALA A 11 -46.12 20.14 57.48
CA ALA A 11 -46.02 20.72 56.13
C ALA A 11 -45.52 19.63 55.17
N ALA A 12 -46.27 18.54 55.07
CA ALA A 12 -46.13 17.59 53.96
C ALA A 12 -46.65 18.29 52.70
N LEU A 13 -45.68 18.77 51.94
CA LEU A 13 -45.74 19.47 50.67
C LEU A 13 -46.90 19.02 49.76
N ALA A 14 -47.84 19.92 49.51
CA ALA A 14 -48.44 20.04 48.19
C ALA A 14 -47.37 20.67 47.26
N CYS A 15 -46.46 19.86 46.73
CA CYS A 15 -45.60 20.28 45.63
C CYS A 15 -46.42 20.08 44.34
N VAL A 16 -47.14 21.11 43.92
CA VAL A 16 -47.74 21.17 42.59
C VAL A 16 -46.58 21.10 41.59
N SER A 17 -46.41 19.96 40.92
CA SER A 17 -45.53 19.80 39.77
C SER A 17 -45.94 20.83 38.71
N ALA A 18 -45.21 21.93 38.58
CA ALA A 18 -45.34 22.83 37.45
C ALA A 18 -45.17 22.00 36.16
N ALA A 19 -46.12 22.07 35.23
CA ALA A 19 -46.05 21.33 33.98
C ALA A 19 -44.80 21.78 33.18
N ARG A 20 -43.94 20.83 32.81
CA ARG A 20 -42.73 21.08 32.01
C ARG A 20 -43.11 21.72 30.68
N GLU A 21 -42.40 22.78 30.28
CA GLU A 21 -42.58 23.37 28.95
C GLU A 21 -42.26 22.31 27.89
N THR A 22 -43.20 22.07 26.96
CA THR A 22 -43.10 21.00 25.97
C THR A 22 -42.89 21.57 24.57
N CYS A 23 -41.81 21.16 23.91
CA CYS A 23 -41.46 21.49 22.54
C CYS A 23 -41.65 20.28 21.64
N VAL A 24 -42.64 20.31 20.76
CA VAL A 24 -42.77 19.31 19.69
C VAL A 24 -41.90 19.72 18.51
N VAL A 25 -41.00 18.85 18.08
CA VAL A 25 -40.15 19.10 16.91
C VAL A 25 -41.01 19.04 15.64
N PRO A 26 -41.07 20.10 14.80
CA PRO A 26 -41.74 20.03 13.51
C PRO A 26 -40.86 19.26 12.52
N ALA A 27 -41.45 18.33 11.77
CA ALA A 27 -40.79 17.63 10.66
C ALA A 27 -41.03 18.37 9.34
N GLY A 28 -39.99 18.49 8.51
CA GLY A 28 -40.03 19.12 7.20
C GLY A 28 -40.79 18.31 6.15
N GLY A 29 -41.09 17.04 6.42
CA GLY A 29 -41.99 16.19 5.63
C GLY A 29 -41.46 15.73 4.27
N SER A 30 -40.21 16.08 3.92
CA SER A 30 -39.56 15.64 2.68
C SER A 30 -38.06 15.46 2.89
N ASN A 31 -37.44 14.62 2.07
CA ASN A 31 -35.98 14.41 2.08
C ASN A 31 -35.16 15.60 1.55
N ALA A 32 -35.82 16.65 1.04
CA ALA A 32 -35.16 17.88 0.59
C ALA A 32 -34.99 18.91 1.72
N THR A 33 -35.67 18.72 2.85
CA THR A 33 -35.62 19.62 4.00
C THR A 33 -34.71 19.04 5.07
N ASP A 34 -33.71 19.81 5.52
CA ASP A 34 -32.90 19.45 6.69
C ASP A 34 -33.63 19.84 7.98
N ASP A 35 -33.94 18.85 8.81
CA ASP A 35 -34.66 19.00 10.08
C ASP A 35 -33.75 19.33 11.27
N ALA A 36 -32.42 19.22 11.13
CA ALA A 36 -31.48 19.52 12.20
C ALA A 36 -31.65 20.92 12.81
N PRO A 37 -31.88 22.02 12.04
CA PRO A 37 -32.15 23.33 12.61
C PRO A 37 -33.42 23.39 13.49
N ALA A 38 -34.48 22.66 13.10
CA ALA A 38 -35.72 22.60 13.87
C ALA A 38 -35.52 21.84 15.18
N ILE A 39 -34.74 20.76 15.15
CA ILE A 39 -34.34 19.99 16.33
C ILE A 39 -33.54 20.87 17.29
N VAL A 40 -32.48 21.54 16.80
CA VAL A 40 -31.66 22.46 17.61
C VAL A 40 -32.51 23.59 18.21
N HIS A 41 -33.48 24.12 17.46
CA HIS A 41 -34.39 25.14 17.96
C HIS A 41 -35.26 24.63 19.11
N ALA A 42 -35.85 23.43 19.00
CA ALA A 42 -36.62 22.81 20.07
C ALA A 42 -35.79 22.61 21.34
N PHE A 43 -34.55 22.15 21.21
CA PHE A 43 -33.63 22.01 22.34
C PHE A 43 -33.16 23.35 22.90
N LYS A 44 -33.02 24.42 22.10
CA LYS A 44 -32.73 25.76 22.63
C LYS A 44 -33.88 26.29 23.50
N LYS A 45 -35.12 25.97 23.14
CA LYS A 45 -36.31 26.43 23.86
C LYS A 45 -36.61 25.59 25.10
N CYS A 46 -36.64 24.26 24.97
CA CYS A 46 -37.04 23.36 26.05
C CYS A 46 -35.88 22.53 26.65
N GLY A 47 -34.63 22.88 26.33
CA GLY A 47 -33.44 22.14 26.78
C GLY A 47 -33.04 22.33 28.25
N ARG A 48 -33.82 23.06 29.04
CA ARG A 48 -33.60 23.29 30.48
C ARG A 48 -34.90 23.19 31.25
N GLY A 49 -35.09 22.14 32.04
CA GLY A 49 -36.31 21.89 32.82
C GLY A 49 -37.55 21.55 31.97
N GLY A 50 -37.37 21.29 30.67
CA GLY A 50 -38.45 21.10 29.70
C GLY A 50 -38.58 19.66 29.20
N LYS A 51 -39.43 19.50 28.17
CA LYS A 51 -39.66 18.25 27.44
C LYS A 51 -39.58 18.48 25.94
N VAL A 52 -38.81 17.67 25.22
CA VAL A 52 -38.72 17.69 23.75
C VAL A 52 -39.35 16.42 23.19
N VAL A 53 -40.28 16.57 22.26
CA VAL A 53 -41.07 15.45 21.72
C VAL A 53 -40.89 15.35 20.21
N PHE A 54 -40.44 14.18 19.75
CA PHE A 54 -40.42 13.80 18.35
C PHE A 54 -41.62 12.90 18.06
N LYS A 55 -42.52 13.36 17.20
CA LYS A 55 -43.64 12.57 16.70
C LYS A 55 -43.17 11.38 15.86
N PRO A 56 -43.99 10.31 15.73
CA PRO A 56 -43.70 9.14 14.90
C PRO A 56 -43.75 9.47 13.39
N THR A 57 -42.68 10.10 12.93
CA THR A 57 -42.41 10.47 11.54
C THR A 57 -40.89 10.42 11.30
N THR A 58 -40.47 10.53 10.04
CA THR A 58 -39.05 10.66 9.67
C THR A 58 -38.63 12.13 9.73
N TYR A 59 -37.50 12.39 10.38
CA TYR A 59 -36.77 13.65 10.39
C TYR A 59 -35.49 13.47 9.58
N HIS A 60 -35.31 14.24 8.51
CA HIS A 60 -34.17 14.13 7.62
C HIS A 60 -33.01 15.00 8.13
N ILE A 61 -31.91 14.37 8.52
CA ILE A 61 -30.74 15.04 9.10
C ILE A 61 -29.71 15.30 8.00
N GLY A 62 -29.62 16.55 7.57
CA GLY A 62 -28.69 17.02 6.54
C GLY A 62 -27.48 17.77 7.08
N SER A 63 -27.48 18.16 8.36
CA SER A 63 -26.37 18.87 8.99
C SER A 63 -26.02 18.38 10.40
N VAL A 64 -24.79 18.69 10.82
CA VAL A 64 -24.27 18.31 12.14
C VAL A 64 -24.98 19.06 13.27
N MET A 65 -25.15 18.37 14.41
CA MET A 65 -25.77 18.94 15.61
C MET A 65 -24.82 18.85 16.81
N ASN A 66 -24.75 19.90 17.61
CA ASN A 66 -24.00 19.91 18.86
C ASN A 66 -24.89 20.50 19.96
N ILE A 67 -25.32 19.69 20.90
CA ILE A 67 -26.28 20.02 21.95
C ILE A 67 -25.76 19.46 23.28
N THR A 68 -24.85 20.17 23.93
CA THR A 68 -24.12 19.68 25.12
C THR A 68 -24.52 20.36 26.43
N TRP A 69 -25.55 21.21 26.40
CA TRP A 69 -25.92 22.09 27.51
C TRP A 69 -27.28 21.77 28.13
N LEU A 70 -27.77 20.53 27.96
CA LEU A 70 -29.07 20.14 28.49
C LEU A 70 -29.03 20.06 30.02
N GLU A 71 -30.12 20.45 30.66
CA GLU A 71 -30.26 20.39 32.12
C GLU A 71 -31.69 19.95 32.47
N ASP A 72 -31.84 18.82 33.15
CA ASP A 72 -33.13 18.27 33.57
C ASP A 72 -34.19 18.24 32.45
N VAL A 73 -33.94 17.42 31.42
CA VAL A 73 -34.76 17.37 30.21
C VAL A 73 -35.30 15.98 29.95
N ASP A 74 -36.58 15.91 29.57
CA ASP A 74 -37.20 14.71 29.01
C ASP A 74 -37.17 14.77 27.47
N ILE A 75 -36.70 13.71 26.82
CA ILE A 75 -36.67 13.57 25.36
C ILE A 75 -37.48 12.34 24.97
N ASP A 76 -38.68 12.55 24.43
CA ASP A 76 -39.52 11.47 23.88
C ASP A 76 -39.23 11.33 22.39
N LEU A 77 -38.55 10.25 21.99
CA LEU A 77 -38.23 9.96 20.61
C LEU A 77 -39.19 8.92 20.01
N GLY A 78 -40.33 9.36 19.48
CA GLY A 78 -41.27 8.47 18.79
C GLY A 78 -40.98 8.25 17.30
N GLY A 79 -40.07 9.03 16.71
CA GLY A 79 -39.80 9.05 15.25
C GLY A 79 -38.43 8.49 14.84
N THR A 80 -38.11 8.64 13.55
CA THR A 80 -36.83 8.24 12.96
C THR A 80 -35.99 9.46 12.59
N LEU A 81 -34.80 9.60 13.15
CA LEU A 81 -33.78 10.49 12.62
C LEU A 81 -33.05 9.73 11.51
N LEU A 82 -33.11 10.22 10.28
CA LEU A 82 -32.49 9.58 9.11
C LEU A 82 -31.39 10.49 8.55
N TRP A 83 -30.14 10.04 8.62
CA TRP A 83 -28.99 10.81 8.14
C TRP A 83 -28.91 10.81 6.60
N GLY A 84 -28.51 11.96 6.05
CA GLY A 84 -28.29 12.13 4.61
C GLY A 84 -27.15 11.26 4.06
N THR A 85 -27.20 10.94 2.78
CA THR A 85 -26.22 10.06 2.09
C THR A 85 -25.01 10.80 1.52
N ASN A 86 -24.87 12.10 1.78
CA ASN A 86 -23.78 12.91 1.23
C ASN A 86 -22.47 12.67 2.00
N ILE A 87 -21.72 11.65 1.57
CA ILE A 87 -20.44 11.26 2.18
C ILE A 87 -19.46 12.44 2.25
N GLN A 88 -19.35 13.23 1.18
CA GLN A 88 -18.43 14.37 1.14
C GLN A 88 -18.81 15.48 2.11
N TYR A 89 -20.11 15.70 2.34
CA TYR A 89 -20.54 16.62 3.39
C TYR A 89 -20.06 16.13 4.75
N TRP A 90 -20.35 14.88 5.10
CA TRP A 90 -20.03 14.38 6.43
C TRP A 90 -18.53 14.32 6.70
N LEU A 91 -17.71 13.88 5.74
CA LEU A 91 -16.25 13.88 5.85
C LEU A 91 -15.68 15.28 6.14
N ASN A 92 -16.33 16.33 5.61
CA ASN A 92 -15.86 17.71 5.75
C ASN A 92 -16.45 18.47 6.95
N HIS A 93 -17.56 18.01 7.52
CA HIS A 93 -18.32 18.78 8.53
C HIS A 93 -18.52 18.05 9.86
N SER A 94 -18.22 16.75 9.93
CA SER A 94 -18.31 15.96 11.17
C SER A 94 -17.53 16.59 12.32
N LEU A 95 -18.05 16.47 13.53
CA LEU A 95 -17.50 17.08 14.74
C LEU A 95 -16.44 16.15 15.36
N PRO A 96 -15.29 16.65 15.83
CA PRO A 96 -14.25 15.81 16.40
C PRO A 96 -14.67 15.21 17.76
N VAL A 97 -14.45 13.90 17.93
CA VAL A 97 -14.65 13.19 19.22
C VAL A 97 -13.43 13.34 20.13
N GLY A 98 -12.24 13.63 19.56
CA GLY A 98 -11.02 13.89 20.33
C GLY A 98 -10.23 12.63 20.73
N TYR A 99 -10.57 11.48 20.15
CA TYR A 99 -9.85 10.22 20.31
C TYR A 99 -9.81 9.47 18.98
N GLN A 100 -8.66 8.90 18.62
CA GLN A 100 -8.43 8.15 17.38
C GLN A 100 -8.96 8.85 16.11
N ASN A 101 -8.89 10.19 16.08
CA ASN A 101 -9.43 11.04 15.01
C ASN A 101 -10.86 10.64 14.57
N GLN A 102 -11.62 10.09 15.51
CA GLN A 102 -13.03 9.79 15.34
C GLN A 102 -13.79 11.11 15.28
N SER A 103 -14.87 11.09 14.50
CA SER A 103 -15.73 12.24 14.30
C SER A 103 -17.18 11.83 14.44
N THR A 104 -18.11 12.77 14.60
CA THR A 104 -19.52 12.48 14.87
C THR A 104 -20.45 13.48 14.21
N ALA A 105 -21.62 13.03 13.80
CA ALA A 105 -22.66 13.85 13.20
C ALA A 105 -23.52 14.57 14.25
N PHE A 106 -23.65 14.02 15.46
CA PHE A 106 -24.47 14.60 16.52
C PHE A 106 -23.79 14.44 17.88
N ILE A 107 -23.50 15.54 18.58
CA ILE A 107 -23.10 15.50 19.99
C ILE A 107 -24.30 15.85 20.87
N LEU A 108 -24.62 15.01 21.85
CA LEU A 108 -25.67 15.24 22.84
C LEU A 108 -25.11 15.14 24.27
N GLY A 109 -25.36 16.14 25.12
CA GLY A 109 -24.75 16.23 26.44
C GLY A 109 -25.57 17.07 27.41
N GLY A 110 -25.28 16.95 28.70
CA GLY A 110 -26.03 17.60 29.76
C GLY A 110 -26.22 16.77 31.03
N ASN A 111 -26.88 17.35 32.01
CA ASN A 111 -27.13 16.71 33.30
C ASN A 111 -28.62 16.38 33.47
N ASN A 112 -28.91 15.20 34.02
CA ASN A 112 -30.27 14.73 34.29
C ASN A 112 -31.16 14.68 33.03
N VAL A 113 -30.62 14.17 31.93
CA VAL A 113 -31.31 13.98 30.66
C VAL A 113 -31.92 12.59 30.61
N ARG A 114 -33.22 12.50 30.31
CA ARG A 114 -33.97 11.24 30.23
C ARG A 114 -34.51 11.07 28.82
N ILE A 115 -33.94 10.10 28.08
CA ILE A 115 -34.29 9.82 26.69
C ILE A 115 -35.08 8.52 26.62
N ASP A 116 -36.27 8.56 26.05
CA ASP A 116 -37.10 7.37 25.85
C ASP A 116 -37.51 7.25 24.38
N GLY A 117 -37.08 6.17 23.74
CA GLY A 117 -37.47 5.79 22.38
C GLY A 117 -38.75 4.96 22.31
N HIS A 118 -39.31 4.54 23.45
CA HIS A 118 -40.48 3.66 23.53
C HIS A 118 -40.34 2.36 22.72
N GLY A 119 -39.12 1.92 22.50
CA GLY A 119 -38.79 0.77 21.67
C GLY A 119 -39.00 0.98 20.17
N ILE A 120 -39.34 2.18 19.69
CA ILE A 120 -39.57 2.51 18.26
C ILE A 120 -38.70 3.66 17.74
N GLY A 121 -38.25 4.55 18.62
CA GLY A 121 -37.40 5.70 18.32
C GLY A 121 -36.10 5.24 17.67
N THR A 122 -35.85 5.74 16.46
CA THR A 122 -34.79 5.19 15.59
C THR A 122 -33.80 6.26 15.18
N LEU A 123 -32.51 5.95 15.33
CA LEU A 123 -31.40 6.69 14.76
C LEU A 123 -30.82 5.87 13.60
N ASP A 124 -31.11 6.26 12.36
CA ASP A 124 -30.71 5.55 11.15
C ASP A 124 -29.61 6.29 10.40
N GLY A 125 -28.37 5.83 10.57
CA GLY A 125 -27.18 6.44 9.97
C GLY A 125 -27.10 6.29 8.45
N ASN A 126 -28.00 5.55 7.81
CA ASN A 126 -28.01 5.31 6.37
C ASN A 126 -26.68 4.70 5.85
N GLY A 127 -26.06 3.87 6.69
CA GLY A 127 -24.71 3.36 6.53
C GLY A 127 -24.45 2.51 5.30
N ASP A 128 -25.46 1.99 4.59
CA ASP A 128 -25.24 1.19 3.36
C ASP A 128 -24.48 1.97 2.28
N THR A 129 -24.74 3.28 2.17
CA THR A 129 -24.03 4.16 1.23
C THR A 129 -22.56 4.24 1.62
N TRP A 130 -22.28 4.38 2.91
CA TRP A 130 -20.92 4.39 3.45
C TRP A 130 -20.24 3.02 3.27
N TYR A 131 -20.89 1.92 3.63
CA TYR A 131 -20.35 0.56 3.57
C TYR A 131 -19.95 0.15 2.14
N GLN A 132 -20.70 0.59 1.13
CA GLN A 132 -20.35 0.38 -0.27
C GLN A 132 -19.18 1.26 -0.70
N TRP A 133 -19.28 2.57 -0.42
CA TRP A 133 -18.26 3.53 -0.82
C TRP A 133 -16.89 3.24 -0.17
N ILE A 134 -16.87 2.86 1.11
CA ILE A 134 -15.63 2.65 1.87
C ILE A 134 -14.85 1.43 1.36
N LYS A 135 -15.53 0.41 0.80
CA LYS A 135 -14.89 -0.76 0.19
C LYS A 135 -14.12 -0.44 -1.08
N GLU A 136 -14.47 0.66 -1.75
CA GLU A 136 -13.79 1.13 -2.95
C GLU A 136 -12.57 2.00 -2.61
N GLN A 137 -12.34 2.33 -1.33
CA GLN A 137 -11.23 3.18 -0.89
C GLN A 137 -9.96 2.37 -0.58
N PRO A 138 -8.75 2.97 -0.77
CA PRO A 138 -7.47 2.32 -0.46
C PRO A 138 -7.31 1.94 1.02
N ASN A 139 -7.92 2.70 1.93
CA ASN A 139 -8.00 2.39 3.36
C ASN A 139 -9.47 2.16 3.74
N THR A 140 -9.86 0.89 3.84
CA THR A 140 -11.24 0.49 4.08
C THR A 140 -11.63 0.50 5.57
N SER A 141 -10.65 0.57 6.48
CA SER A 141 -10.87 0.44 7.93
C SER A 141 -10.90 1.82 8.61
N ASN A 142 -9.75 2.50 8.67
CA ASN A 142 -9.55 3.70 9.50
C ASN A 142 -9.54 4.97 8.64
N TYR A 143 -10.60 5.14 7.83
CA TYR A 143 -10.73 6.29 6.96
C TYR A 143 -10.96 7.58 7.78
N PRO A 144 -10.12 8.62 7.62
CA PRO A 144 -10.23 9.85 8.40
C PRO A 144 -11.59 10.54 8.24
N GLY A 145 -12.14 11.08 9.33
CA GLY A 145 -13.41 11.82 9.29
C GLY A 145 -14.66 10.95 9.14
N ARG A 146 -14.55 9.64 9.43
CA ARG A 146 -15.72 8.75 9.52
C ARG A 146 -16.68 9.27 10.61
N PRO A 147 -17.91 9.66 10.27
CA PRO A 147 -18.84 10.27 11.21
C PRO A 147 -19.61 9.20 11.97
N HIS A 148 -19.46 9.18 13.28
CA HIS A 148 -20.37 8.51 14.18
C HIS A 148 -21.79 9.10 14.05
N ALA A 149 -22.85 8.28 14.17
CA ALA A 149 -24.21 8.81 14.05
C ALA A 149 -24.53 9.80 15.19
N ILE A 150 -24.10 9.47 16.41
CA ILE A 150 -24.25 10.31 17.59
C ILE A 150 -23.12 10.02 18.57
N THR A 151 -22.77 10.97 19.42
CA THR A 151 -21.87 10.80 20.57
C THR A 151 -22.51 11.49 21.77
N PHE A 152 -22.84 10.75 22.82
CA PHE A 152 -23.22 11.40 24.07
C PHE A 152 -21.95 11.81 24.82
N ASN A 153 -21.79 13.12 25.01
CA ASN A 153 -20.58 13.71 25.57
C ASN A 153 -20.98 14.61 26.73
N GLY A 154 -20.52 14.26 27.93
CA GLY A 154 -20.87 14.98 29.15
C GLY A 154 -22.31 14.74 29.59
N LEU A 155 -22.87 13.55 29.35
CA LEU A 155 -24.10 13.15 30.01
C LEU A 155 -23.81 12.67 31.44
N THR A 156 -24.48 13.28 32.42
CA THR A 156 -24.39 12.91 33.84
C THR A 156 -25.78 12.68 34.43
N ASN A 157 -25.92 11.74 35.37
CA ASN A 157 -27.21 11.41 36.02
C ASN A 157 -28.36 11.16 35.01
N SER A 158 -28.01 10.58 33.86
CA SER A 158 -28.89 10.53 32.68
C SER A 158 -29.21 9.08 32.32
N VAL A 159 -30.32 8.88 31.62
CA VAL A 159 -30.83 7.55 31.25
C VAL A 159 -31.30 7.58 29.80
N VAL A 160 -30.94 6.56 29.03
CA VAL A 160 -31.37 6.34 27.65
C VAL A 160 -32.05 4.98 27.55
N ARG A 161 -33.31 4.96 27.11
CA ARG A 161 -34.10 3.73 27.00
C ARG A 161 -34.75 3.55 25.63
N GLY A 162 -34.87 2.30 25.19
CA GLY A 162 -35.78 1.95 24.10
C GLY A 162 -35.42 2.53 22.73
N LEU A 163 -34.17 2.94 22.50
CA LEU A 163 -33.70 3.43 21.21
C LEU A 163 -33.28 2.28 20.28
N ARG A 164 -33.42 2.52 18.98
CA ARG A 164 -32.92 1.68 17.90
C ARG A 164 -31.84 2.43 17.13
N PHE A 165 -30.66 1.85 16.99
CA PHE A 165 -29.58 2.35 16.14
C PHE A 165 -29.47 1.45 14.92
N LEU A 166 -29.75 2.00 13.74
CA LEU A 166 -29.66 1.26 12.49
C LEU A 166 -28.53 1.82 11.64
N ARG A 167 -27.69 0.94 11.10
CA ARG A 167 -26.62 1.29 10.14
C ARG A 167 -25.77 2.49 10.62
N SER A 168 -25.50 2.49 11.91
CA SER A 168 -24.89 3.57 12.68
C SER A 168 -23.37 3.46 12.72
N GLN A 169 -22.71 4.51 13.23
CA GLN A 169 -21.27 4.66 13.31
C GLN A 169 -20.71 5.08 14.72
N MET A 170 -21.45 4.99 15.86
CA MET A 170 -21.00 4.84 17.31
C MET A 170 -20.89 6.01 18.35
N CYS A 171 -21.17 5.75 19.66
CA CYS A 171 -21.53 6.76 20.71
C CYS A 171 -21.23 6.38 22.23
N HIS A 172 -21.15 7.33 23.22
CA HIS A 172 -20.72 7.12 24.67
C HIS A 172 -21.62 7.67 25.84
N HIS A 173 -21.35 7.22 27.11
CA HIS A 173 -21.72 7.66 28.51
C HIS A 173 -23.17 7.87 28.95
N VAL A 174 -23.77 6.91 29.71
CA VAL A 174 -25.10 6.97 30.38
C VAL A 174 -25.59 5.58 30.87
N GLU A 175 -26.66 5.46 31.67
CA GLU A 175 -27.42 4.20 31.77
C GLU A 175 -28.20 3.94 30.48
N PHE A 176 -27.87 2.87 29.77
CA PHE A 176 -28.56 2.45 28.57
C PHE A 176 -29.34 1.17 28.81
N ASP A 177 -30.66 1.24 28.67
CA ASP A 177 -31.55 0.11 28.86
C ASP A 177 -32.37 -0.19 27.60
N SER A 178 -32.50 -1.48 27.28
CA SER A 178 -33.40 -1.96 26.22
C SER A 178 -33.08 -1.32 24.84
N ILE A 179 -31.82 -1.41 24.43
CA ILE A 179 -31.30 -0.82 23.19
C ILE A 179 -31.15 -1.88 22.10
N LEU A 180 -31.61 -1.56 20.90
CA LEU A 180 -31.34 -2.35 19.70
C LEU A 180 -30.27 -1.65 18.86
N VAL A 181 -29.22 -2.37 18.51
CA VAL A 181 -28.23 -1.94 17.49
C VAL A 181 -28.24 -2.94 16.35
N ASN A 182 -28.45 -2.47 15.13
CA ASN A 182 -28.36 -3.29 13.93
C ASN A 182 -27.56 -2.58 12.84
N ASN A 183 -26.29 -2.96 12.74
CA ASN A 183 -25.33 -2.45 11.77
C ASN A 183 -25.02 -3.47 10.67
N THR A 184 -25.94 -4.41 10.41
CA THR A 184 -25.83 -5.26 9.22
C THR A 184 -26.15 -4.46 7.97
N GLY A 185 -25.21 -4.45 7.00
CA GLY A 185 -25.42 -3.83 5.71
C GLY A 185 -26.37 -4.68 4.85
N ASN A 186 -27.23 -4.02 4.08
CA ASN A 186 -28.18 -4.68 3.19
C ASN A 186 -27.51 -5.32 1.96
N VAL A 187 -26.32 -4.83 1.59
CA VAL A 187 -25.59 -5.23 0.37
C VAL A 187 -24.20 -5.76 0.69
N VAL A 188 -23.46 -5.06 1.55
CA VAL A 188 -22.08 -5.40 1.91
C VAL A 188 -21.83 -5.18 3.41
N SER A 189 -21.06 -6.08 4.04
CA SER A 189 -20.51 -5.89 5.38
C SER A 189 -19.23 -5.04 5.34
N SER A 190 -18.98 -4.19 6.33
CA SER A 190 -17.86 -3.24 6.41
C SER A 190 -17.15 -3.33 7.77
N SER A 191 -15.89 -2.91 7.85
CA SER A 191 -15.15 -2.76 9.12
C SER A 191 -15.65 -1.58 9.97
N ASN A 192 -15.35 -1.60 11.28
CA ASN A 192 -15.71 -0.61 12.31
C ASN A 192 -17.24 -0.40 12.44
N THR A 193 -18.01 -1.46 12.23
CA THR A 193 -19.47 -1.49 12.49
C THR A 193 -19.73 -1.81 13.95
N ASP A 194 -19.10 -1.12 14.89
CA ASP A 194 -19.14 -1.53 16.29
C ASP A 194 -20.58 -1.39 16.84
N GLY A 195 -20.89 -1.88 18.04
CA GLY A 195 -22.23 -1.72 18.65
C GLY A 195 -22.34 -0.55 19.63
N ALA A 196 -21.33 -0.39 20.49
CA ALA A 196 -21.06 0.82 21.26
C ALA A 196 -19.58 0.88 21.59
N ASP A 197 -19.01 2.09 21.63
CA ASP A 197 -17.68 2.28 22.21
C ASP A 197 -17.83 2.91 23.62
N THR A 198 -16.80 2.87 24.45
CA THR A 198 -16.61 3.78 25.61
C THR A 198 -15.24 4.44 25.52
N ILE A 199 -15.16 5.77 25.61
CA ILE A 199 -13.89 6.52 25.65
C ILE A 199 -13.97 7.51 26.81
N ARG A 200 -12.94 7.56 27.67
CA ARG A 200 -12.84 8.50 28.81
C ARG A 200 -14.13 8.55 29.62
N SER A 201 -14.61 7.39 30.02
CA SER A 201 -15.96 7.18 30.51
C SER A 201 -16.01 6.41 31.82
N SER A 202 -17.00 6.65 32.67
CA SER A 202 -17.17 5.93 33.92
C SER A 202 -18.63 5.74 34.33
N HIS A 203 -18.94 4.76 35.17
CA HIS A 203 -20.30 4.56 35.71
C HIS A 203 -21.38 4.37 34.63
N ILE A 204 -21.04 3.60 33.58
CA ILE A 204 -21.97 3.26 32.49
C ILE A 204 -22.55 1.87 32.76
N THR A 205 -23.88 1.76 32.63
CA THR A 205 -24.56 0.46 32.64
C THR A 205 -25.20 0.22 31.29
N PHE A 206 -24.78 -0.84 30.60
CA PHE A 206 -25.42 -1.39 29.42
C PHE A 206 -26.30 -2.57 29.84
N ASN A 207 -27.62 -2.37 29.89
CA ASN A 207 -28.57 -3.40 30.29
C ASN A 207 -29.55 -3.75 29.16
N ASN A 208 -29.80 -5.03 28.94
CA ASN A 208 -30.79 -5.51 27.97
C ASN A 208 -30.51 -5.03 26.53
N TRP A 209 -29.27 -5.15 26.07
CA TRP A 209 -28.89 -4.79 24.71
C TRP A 209 -29.07 -5.96 23.74
N THR A 210 -29.46 -5.65 22.50
CA THR A 210 -29.40 -6.58 21.38
C THR A 210 -28.57 -5.96 20.25
N VAL A 211 -27.46 -6.60 19.87
CA VAL A 211 -26.50 -6.05 18.92
C VAL A 211 -26.29 -7.01 17.74
N TYR A 212 -26.49 -6.53 16.52
CA TYR A 212 -26.15 -7.23 15.27
C TYR A 212 -25.09 -6.43 14.52
N ASN A 213 -23.90 -7.00 14.35
CA ASN A 213 -22.81 -6.25 13.74
C ASN A 213 -21.71 -7.10 13.08
N GLY A 214 -20.73 -6.44 12.45
CA GLY A 214 -19.59 -7.08 11.79
C GLY A 214 -18.25 -6.99 12.55
N ASP A 215 -18.20 -6.25 13.67
CA ASP A 215 -16.96 -5.89 14.38
C ASP A 215 -17.15 -5.97 15.92
N ASP A 216 -16.53 -5.11 16.73
CA ASP A 216 -16.66 -5.11 18.19
C ASP A 216 -18.11 -4.81 18.65
N SER A 217 -18.75 -5.70 19.41
CA SER A 217 -20.16 -5.52 19.80
C SER A 217 -20.31 -4.44 20.88
N ILE A 218 -19.42 -4.43 21.88
CA ILE A 218 -19.22 -3.32 22.81
C ILE A 218 -17.71 -3.21 23.03
N SER A 219 -17.11 -2.06 22.71
CA SER A 219 -15.66 -1.84 22.85
C SER A 219 -15.35 -0.81 23.93
N LEU A 220 -14.57 -1.20 24.93
CA LEU A 220 -14.00 -0.24 25.88
C LEU A 220 -12.66 0.27 25.34
N LYS A 221 -12.51 1.59 25.26
CA LYS A 221 -11.28 2.30 24.86
C LYS A 221 -10.66 3.04 26.07
N GLY A 222 -9.65 3.87 25.84
CA GLY A 222 -8.85 4.53 26.87
C GLY A 222 -9.66 5.28 27.94
N ASN A 223 -9.28 5.07 29.20
CA ASN A 223 -9.83 5.65 30.43
C ASN A 223 -11.32 5.31 30.65
N SER A 224 -11.66 4.03 30.48
CA SER A 224 -13.01 3.51 30.75
C SER A 224 -13.05 2.77 32.09
N THR A 225 -13.82 3.25 33.06
CA THR A 225 -13.89 2.66 34.41
C THR A 225 -15.31 2.38 34.87
N ASP A 226 -15.52 1.44 35.80
CA ASP A 226 -16.84 1.25 36.43
C ASP A 226 -17.96 0.98 35.41
N ILE A 227 -17.69 0.09 34.47
CA ILE A 227 -18.61 -0.26 33.37
C ILE A 227 -19.29 -1.58 33.69
N THR A 228 -20.62 -1.63 33.52
CA THR A 228 -21.42 -2.84 33.75
C THR A 228 -22.17 -3.23 32.47
N ILE A 229 -22.04 -4.47 32.02
CA ILE A 229 -22.74 -5.03 30.85
C ILE A 229 -23.58 -6.23 31.30
N THR A 230 -24.90 -6.15 31.19
CA THR A 230 -25.81 -7.20 31.67
C THR A 230 -26.97 -7.53 30.74
N ASN A 231 -27.45 -8.78 30.83
CA ASN A 231 -28.69 -9.24 30.21
C ASN A 231 -28.75 -9.03 28.69
N SER A 232 -27.62 -9.15 27.99
CA SER A 232 -27.49 -8.70 26.60
C SER A 232 -27.27 -9.86 25.61
N ASN A 233 -27.68 -9.66 24.36
CA ASN A 233 -27.54 -10.63 23.27
C ASN A 233 -26.73 -10.03 22.12
N LEU A 234 -25.60 -10.66 21.80
CA LEU A 234 -24.63 -10.19 20.82
C LEU A 234 -24.55 -11.18 19.66
N TYR A 235 -24.75 -10.70 18.44
CA TYR A 235 -24.83 -11.51 17.22
C TYR A 235 -23.76 -11.11 16.22
N ASN A 236 -23.06 -12.12 15.68
CA ASN A 236 -21.98 -11.97 14.71
C ASN A 236 -20.81 -11.16 15.31
N GLY A 237 -20.09 -10.36 14.54
CA GLY A 237 -19.02 -9.51 15.06
C GLY A 237 -17.92 -10.24 15.84
N LEU A 238 -17.21 -9.48 16.69
CA LEU A 238 -16.06 -9.92 17.48
C LEU A 238 -16.38 -10.24 18.94
N GLY A 239 -17.47 -9.72 19.51
CA GLY A 239 -17.82 -9.86 20.92
C GLY A 239 -17.52 -8.60 21.75
N ILE A 240 -17.32 -8.75 23.06
CA ILE A 240 -16.96 -7.61 23.93
C ILE A 240 -15.45 -7.39 23.83
N ALA A 241 -15.06 -6.22 23.33
CA ALA A 241 -13.66 -5.87 23.10
C ALA A 241 -13.15 -4.89 24.16
N LEU A 242 -11.94 -5.16 24.65
CA LEU A 242 -11.18 -4.27 25.52
C LEU A 242 -9.97 -3.79 24.73
N GLY A 243 -10.13 -2.66 24.04
CA GLY A 243 -9.01 -1.93 23.48
C GLY A 243 -9.10 -1.57 22.00
N SER A 244 -8.00 -1.81 21.28
CA SER A 244 -7.31 -0.80 20.45
C SER A 244 -6.65 0.30 21.30
N ILE A 245 -6.24 -0.05 22.52
CA ILE A 245 -5.67 0.84 23.56
C ILE A 245 -4.12 0.74 23.58
N GLY A 246 -3.44 1.73 24.16
CA GLY A 246 -1.97 1.83 24.11
C GLY A 246 -1.47 2.41 22.78
N GLN A 247 -2.37 2.99 21.99
CA GLN A 247 -2.07 3.49 20.64
C GLN A 247 -1.27 4.80 20.68
N TYR A 248 -1.49 5.64 21.69
CA TYR A 248 -0.82 6.94 21.80
C TYR A 248 0.47 6.80 22.60
N LYS A 249 1.60 7.08 21.94
CA LYS A 249 2.92 7.00 22.54
C LYS A 249 3.03 7.84 23.83
N ASP A 250 3.61 7.25 24.87
CA ASP A 250 3.79 7.83 26.21
C ASP A 250 2.49 8.30 26.90
N GLN A 251 1.31 7.97 26.35
CA GLN A 251 0.04 8.22 27.01
C GLN A 251 -0.31 7.05 27.91
N PHE A 252 -0.70 7.38 29.14
CA PHE A 252 -1.17 6.41 30.10
C PHE A 252 -2.70 6.25 29.96
N GLU A 253 -3.16 5.05 29.60
CA GLU A 253 -4.57 4.75 29.43
C GLU A 253 -5.01 3.57 30.30
N THR A 254 -6.22 3.64 30.85
CA THR A 254 -6.74 2.56 31.71
C THR A 254 -8.06 1.99 31.24
N ILE A 255 -8.28 0.70 31.49
CA ILE A 255 -9.61 0.10 31.57
C ILE A 255 -9.67 -0.68 32.87
N GLU A 256 -10.63 -0.35 33.73
CA GLU A 256 -10.73 -1.03 35.04
C GLU A 256 -12.15 -1.12 35.60
N ARG A 257 -12.38 -2.09 36.49
CA ARG A 257 -13.70 -2.33 37.13
C ARG A 257 -14.80 -2.62 36.11
N LEU A 258 -14.53 -3.52 35.17
CA LEU A 258 -15.53 -4.01 34.21
C LEU A 258 -16.26 -5.23 34.78
N LYS A 259 -17.59 -5.17 34.82
CA LYS A 259 -18.45 -6.28 35.22
C LYS A 259 -19.36 -6.70 34.07
N VAL A 260 -19.19 -7.92 33.58
CA VAL A 260 -20.05 -8.53 32.56
C VAL A 260 -20.81 -9.68 33.20
N SER A 261 -22.14 -9.71 33.09
CA SER A 261 -22.91 -10.88 33.55
C SER A 261 -24.18 -11.15 32.77
N ASN A 262 -24.51 -12.44 32.58
CA ASN A 262 -25.70 -12.87 31.85
C ASN A 262 -25.74 -12.33 30.41
N VAL A 263 -24.71 -12.67 29.61
CA VAL A 263 -24.60 -12.25 28.21
C VAL A 263 -24.57 -13.48 27.30
N ASN A 264 -25.36 -13.42 26.23
CA ASN A 264 -25.42 -14.46 25.20
C ASN A 264 -24.67 -14.01 23.94
N PHE A 265 -23.81 -14.87 23.42
CA PHE A 265 -22.99 -14.67 22.23
C PHE A 265 -23.42 -15.64 21.14
N HIS A 266 -23.81 -15.13 19.98
CA HIS A 266 -24.28 -15.92 18.85
C HIS A 266 -23.40 -15.66 17.63
N SER A 267 -22.66 -16.68 17.18
CA SER A 267 -21.77 -16.57 16.00
C SER A 267 -20.74 -15.43 16.08
N THR A 268 -20.42 -14.95 17.29
CA THR A 268 -19.35 -13.99 17.52
C THR A 268 -17.98 -14.66 17.38
N LEU A 269 -16.93 -13.88 17.11
CA LEU A 269 -15.57 -14.45 17.04
C LEU A 269 -15.05 -14.83 18.43
N HIS A 270 -15.27 -13.96 19.41
CA HIS A 270 -14.87 -14.13 20.80
C HIS A 270 -16.06 -13.82 21.73
N ALA A 271 -15.97 -14.25 22.98
CA ALA A 271 -16.81 -13.70 24.04
C ALA A 271 -16.17 -12.42 24.59
N ILE A 272 -14.90 -12.52 25.02
CA ILE A 272 -14.08 -11.41 25.50
C ILE A 272 -12.79 -11.33 24.67
N TYR A 273 -12.44 -10.13 24.20
CA TYR A 273 -11.25 -9.90 23.38
C TYR A 273 -10.45 -8.67 23.83
N VAL A 274 -9.21 -8.86 24.28
CA VAL A 274 -8.29 -7.77 24.65
C VAL A 274 -7.37 -7.44 23.47
N LYS A 275 -7.25 -6.15 23.13
CA LYS A 275 -6.48 -5.62 22.00
C LYS A 275 -5.61 -4.45 22.47
N THR A 276 -4.30 -4.63 22.63
CA THR A 276 -3.38 -3.51 22.94
C THR A 276 -2.37 -3.32 21.82
N TRP A 277 -1.88 -2.09 21.66
CA TRP A 277 -0.83 -1.75 20.70
C TRP A 277 0.55 -2.19 21.17
N THR A 278 1.43 -2.47 20.22
CA THR A 278 2.87 -2.73 20.48
C THR A 278 3.57 -1.48 21.02
N ALA A 279 4.76 -1.60 21.59
CA ALA A 279 5.57 -0.44 21.95
C ALA A 279 6.16 0.28 20.73
N ASP A 280 6.21 -0.40 19.58
CA ASP A 280 6.71 0.18 18.32
C ASP A 280 5.77 1.28 17.82
N GLN A 281 6.21 2.54 17.98
CA GLN A 281 5.46 3.68 17.47
C GLN A 281 5.64 3.81 15.96
N ASN A 282 4.61 3.42 15.22
CA ASN A 282 4.58 3.48 13.76
C ASN A 282 3.51 4.46 13.27
N GLY A 283 3.91 5.60 12.73
CA GLY A 283 2.97 6.67 12.36
C GLY A 283 2.37 7.36 13.59
N TYR A 284 1.26 8.07 13.38
CA TYR A 284 0.50 8.73 14.46
C TYR A 284 -0.98 8.32 14.36
N PRO A 285 -1.70 8.20 15.48
CA PRO A 285 -3.11 7.80 15.46
C PRO A 285 -3.94 8.78 14.61
N PRO A 286 -4.92 8.29 13.82
CA PRO A 286 -5.54 6.96 13.86
C PRO A 286 -4.89 5.92 12.95
N ASN A 287 -4.08 6.37 11.99
CA ASN A 287 -3.47 5.55 10.95
C ASN A 287 -1.98 5.32 11.30
N GLY A 288 -1.77 4.86 12.53
CA GLY A 288 -0.48 4.74 13.19
C GLY A 288 -0.62 4.71 14.70
N GLY A 289 0.47 4.53 15.43
CA GLY A 289 0.47 4.46 16.89
C GLY A 289 1.42 3.39 17.42
N GLY A 290 1.38 3.21 18.75
CA GLY A 290 2.24 2.33 19.53
C GLY A 290 3.04 3.10 20.58
N GLY A 291 3.50 2.39 21.60
CA GLY A 291 4.26 2.96 22.71
C GLY A 291 3.39 3.58 23.81
N GLY A 292 2.09 3.31 23.84
CA GLY A 292 1.23 3.72 24.94
C GLY A 292 1.45 2.87 26.18
N LEU A 293 1.27 3.50 27.33
CA LEU A 293 1.45 2.92 28.65
C LEU A 293 0.10 2.74 29.33
N GLY A 294 0.07 1.98 30.41
CA GLY A 294 -1.14 1.85 31.23
C GLY A 294 -1.50 0.41 31.53
N TYR A 295 -2.76 0.16 31.85
CA TYR A 295 -3.22 -1.17 32.19
C TYR A 295 -4.70 -1.46 31.94
N ILE A 296 -5.00 -2.74 31.76
CA ILE A 296 -6.31 -3.35 31.97
C ILE A 296 -6.26 -4.14 33.28
N SER A 297 -7.20 -3.91 34.20
CA SER A 297 -7.27 -4.60 35.51
C SER A 297 -8.69 -4.68 36.06
N ASP A 298 -8.98 -5.61 36.97
CA ASP A 298 -10.28 -5.75 37.64
C ASP A 298 -11.42 -5.92 36.60
N VAL A 299 -11.31 -6.99 35.82
CA VAL A 299 -12.32 -7.38 34.82
C VAL A 299 -12.93 -8.71 35.25
N THR A 300 -14.24 -8.73 35.44
CA THR A 300 -14.99 -9.97 35.73
C THR A 300 -16.09 -10.17 34.72
N ALA A 301 -16.03 -11.26 33.96
CA ALA A 301 -17.09 -11.71 33.08
C ALA A 301 -17.65 -13.05 33.58
N LYS A 302 -18.92 -13.09 33.96
CA LYS A 302 -19.54 -14.28 34.55
C LYS A 302 -20.87 -14.67 33.92
N ASP A 303 -21.22 -15.95 33.99
CA ASP A 303 -22.52 -16.47 33.55
C ASP A 303 -22.78 -16.12 32.07
N LEU A 304 -21.91 -16.63 31.20
CA LEU A 304 -21.89 -16.35 29.77
C LEU A 304 -22.42 -17.57 28.99
N LYS A 305 -23.14 -17.33 27.90
CA LYS A 305 -23.60 -18.40 27.00
C LYS A 305 -23.17 -18.17 25.57
N ALA A 306 -22.66 -19.20 24.92
CA ALA A 306 -22.17 -19.16 23.55
C ALA A 306 -22.97 -20.08 22.64
N THR A 307 -23.27 -19.62 21.42
CA THR A 307 -23.86 -20.43 20.36
C THR A 307 -23.03 -20.25 19.09
N SER A 308 -22.35 -21.31 18.67
CA SER A 308 -21.48 -21.33 17.48
C SER A 308 -20.41 -20.23 17.46
N LEU A 309 -19.67 -20.04 18.57
CA LEU A 309 -18.50 -19.16 18.57
C LEU A 309 -17.51 -19.55 17.47
N ARG A 310 -16.98 -18.58 16.72
CA ARG A 310 -16.15 -18.85 15.54
C ARG A 310 -14.64 -18.95 15.83
N GLY A 311 -14.21 -18.49 17.00
CA GLY A 311 -12.80 -18.40 17.40
C GLY A 311 -12.58 -18.75 18.86
N ALA A 312 -11.44 -18.33 19.41
CA ALA A 312 -11.16 -18.54 20.83
C ALA A 312 -12.16 -17.77 21.70
N ALA A 313 -12.75 -18.40 22.71
CA ALA A 313 -13.75 -17.73 23.53
C ALA A 313 -13.18 -16.53 24.31
N PHE A 314 -11.95 -16.67 24.82
CA PHE A 314 -11.19 -15.57 25.40
C PHE A 314 -9.88 -15.36 24.63
N ALA A 315 -9.66 -14.13 24.15
CA ALA A 315 -8.45 -13.78 23.41
C ALA A 315 -7.76 -12.55 23.99
N ILE A 316 -6.44 -12.57 24.04
CA ILE A 316 -5.59 -11.41 24.31
C ILE A 316 -4.63 -11.25 23.13
N SER A 317 -4.51 -10.03 22.62
CA SER A 317 -3.56 -9.65 21.58
C SER A 317 -2.91 -8.32 21.95
N GLN A 318 -1.67 -8.39 22.42
CA GLN A 318 -0.78 -7.23 22.63
C GLN A 318 0.08 -6.92 21.39
N CYS A 319 -0.46 -7.20 20.20
CA CYS A 319 0.22 -6.99 18.92
C CYS A 319 -0.58 -6.14 17.93
N THR A 320 -1.39 -5.20 18.42
CA THR A 320 -2.10 -4.27 17.53
C THR A 320 -1.09 -3.31 16.90
N ARG A 321 -1.09 -3.19 15.57
CA ARG A 321 -0.24 -2.27 14.80
C ARG A 321 -1.00 -1.73 13.60
N PHE A 322 -0.49 -0.64 13.02
CA PHE A 322 -1.03 -0.10 11.78
C PHE A 322 -0.62 -0.94 10.57
N SER A 323 -1.58 -1.17 9.66
CA SER A 323 -1.34 -1.87 8.39
C SER A 323 -0.51 -0.98 7.45
N GLY A 324 0.70 -1.40 7.10
CA GLY A 324 1.65 -0.61 6.30
C GLY A 324 2.76 0.10 7.09
N ALA A 325 2.81 -0.07 8.41
CA ALA A 325 3.94 0.36 9.24
C ALA A 325 5.27 -0.32 8.81
N PRO A 326 6.39 0.41 8.67
CA PRO A 326 7.72 -0.18 8.43
C PRO A 326 8.21 -0.97 9.65
N GLY A 327 9.03 -2.02 9.44
CA GLY A 327 9.64 -2.84 10.50
C GLY A 327 8.85 -4.10 10.92
N GLU A 328 9.57 -5.13 11.37
CA GLU A 328 9.00 -6.32 12.02
C GLU A 328 8.27 -5.86 13.29
N GLY A 329 7.01 -6.25 13.45
CA GLY A 329 6.20 -5.79 14.58
C GLY A 329 6.51 -6.67 15.77
N ASN A 330 7.05 -6.09 16.83
CA ASN A 330 7.42 -6.87 17.99
C ASN A 330 6.20 -7.06 18.91
N CYS A 331 5.50 -8.19 18.77
CA CYS A 331 4.37 -8.54 19.62
C CYS A 331 4.72 -8.72 21.10
N THR A 332 6.00 -8.74 21.46
CA THR A 332 6.49 -9.06 22.81
C THR A 332 6.99 -7.83 23.56
N ASN A 333 6.92 -6.63 22.98
CA ASN A 333 7.50 -5.41 23.55
C ASN A 333 6.50 -4.42 24.15
N SER A 334 5.20 -4.68 24.10
CA SER A 334 4.20 -3.77 24.69
C SER A 334 4.45 -3.64 26.20
N GLU A 335 4.65 -2.40 26.68
CA GLU A 335 4.73 -2.08 28.11
C GLU A 335 3.35 -1.93 28.76
N PHE A 336 2.28 -1.94 27.96
CA PHE A 336 0.92 -1.88 28.46
C PHE A 336 0.57 -3.16 29.23
N GLN A 337 0.12 -3.04 30.49
CA GLN A 337 -0.07 -4.20 31.35
C GLN A 337 -1.49 -4.79 31.26
N VAL A 338 -1.61 -6.11 31.20
CA VAL A 338 -2.90 -6.81 31.26
C VAL A 338 -2.91 -7.75 32.45
N ARG A 339 -3.79 -7.49 33.43
CA ARG A 339 -3.84 -8.29 34.66
C ARG A 339 -5.24 -8.42 35.22
N ASP A 340 -5.43 -9.37 36.13
CA ASP A 340 -6.65 -9.47 36.96
C ASP A 340 -7.93 -9.52 36.10
N ILE A 341 -7.99 -10.52 35.23
CA ILE A 341 -9.14 -10.78 34.35
C ILE A 341 -9.69 -12.17 34.67
N SER A 342 -10.98 -12.23 35.02
CA SER A 342 -11.69 -13.45 35.36
C SER A 342 -12.84 -13.72 34.39
N VAL A 343 -12.84 -14.88 33.74
CA VAL A 343 -13.98 -15.40 32.96
C VAL A 343 -14.53 -16.64 33.66
N LEU A 344 -15.79 -16.55 34.12
CA LEU A 344 -16.42 -17.53 35.01
C LEU A 344 -17.72 -18.04 34.39
N ASN A 345 -17.97 -19.35 34.44
CA ASN A 345 -19.22 -19.97 33.99
C ASN A 345 -19.58 -19.62 32.54
N LEU A 346 -18.71 -19.96 31.58
CA LEU A 346 -19.00 -19.85 30.15
C LEU A 346 -19.43 -21.22 29.61
N SER A 347 -20.61 -21.30 28.98
CA SER A 347 -21.13 -22.57 28.44
C SER A 347 -21.74 -22.44 27.05
N GLY A 348 -21.75 -23.52 26.28
CA GLY A 348 -22.46 -23.59 25.00
C GLY A 348 -21.64 -24.19 23.86
N THR A 349 -21.84 -23.72 22.62
CA THR A 349 -21.23 -24.31 21.42
C THR A 349 -20.21 -23.40 20.74
N THR A 350 -19.17 -24.00 20.16
CA THR A 350 -18.08 -23.36 19.42
C THR A 350 -17.76 -24.12 18.12
N GLU A 351 -17.17 -23.44 17.14
CA GLU A 351 -16.61 -24.01 15.91
C GLU A 351 -15.08 -24.16 15.98
N SER A 352 -14.46 -23.64 17.05
CA SER A 352 -13.03 -23.65 17.30
C SER A 352 -12.72 -24.49 18.55
N ASN A 353 -11.68 -25.33 18.48
CA ASN A 353 -11.22 -26.11 19.63
C ASN A 353 -10.54 -25.24 20.72
N ARG A 354 -10.21 -24.00 20.38
CA ARG A 354 -9.55 -23.03 21.27
C ARG A 354 -10.56 -22.43 22.24
N VAL A 355 -10.34 -22.68 23.52
CA VAL A 355 -11.02 -21.98 24.62
C VAL A 355 -10.36 -20.63 24.87
N ALA A 356 -9.02 -20.62 24.95
CA ALA A 356 -8.24 -19.41 25.18
C ALA A 356 -7.10 -19.26 24.17
N ASN A 357 -6.84 -18.03 23.75
CA ASN A 357 -5.72 -17.65 22.90
C ASN A 357 -5.06 -16.37 23.42
N LEU A 358 -4.01 -16.51 24.22
CA LEU A 358 -3.45 -15.43 25.03
C LEU A 358 -2.06 -15.04 24.52
N GLN A 359 -2.01 -14.02 23.67
CA GLN A 359 -0.77 -13.41 23.19
C GLN A 359 -0.43 -12.20 24.07
N CYS A 360 0.43 -12.44 25.06
CA CYS A 360 0.90 -11.40 25.97
C CYS A 360 2.34 -10.99 25.65
N SER A 361 2.67 -9.79 26.08
CA SER A 361 3.97 -9.17 25.93
C SER A 361 5.00 -9.88 26.82
N ALA A 362 6.24 -10.03 26.35
CA ALA A 362 7.31 -10.58 27.19
C ALA A 362 7.83 -9.53 28.19
N VAL A 363 7.77 -8.24 27.83
CA VAL A 363 8.21 -7.16 28.74
C VAL A 363 7.15 -6.79 29.79
N ALA A 364 5.88 -7.11 29.51
CA ALA A 364 4.78 -6.98 30.46
C ALA A 364 3.87 -8.22 30.37
N PRO A 365 4.30 -9.35 30.98
CA PRO A 365 3.51 -10.59 30.97
C PRO A 365 2.13 -10.40 31.56
N CYS A 366 1.14 -11.11 31.01
CA CYS A 366 -0.21 -11.08 31.58
C CYS A 366 -0.23 -11.83 32.90
N THR A 367 -0.75 -11.21 33.97
CA THR A 367 -0.79 -11.83 35.30
C THR A 367 -2.21 -12.01 35.83
N ASP A 368 -2.43 -13.02 36.67
CA ASP A 368 -3.72 -13.23 37.37
C ASP A 368 -4.91 -13.41 36.41
N ILE A 369 -4.70 -14.14 35.32
CA ILE A 369 -5.76 -14.52 34.38
C ILE A 369 -6.48 -15.76 34.93
N ALA A 370 -7.78 -15.67 35.18
CA ALA A 370 -8.58 -16.75 35.75
C ALA A 370 -9.69 -17.22 34.79
N LEU A 371 -9.73 -18.53 34.51
CA LEU A 371 -10.82 -19.18 33.79
C LEU A 371 -11.39 -20.29 34.66
N SER A 372 -12.71 -20.30 34.88
CA SER A 372 -13.35 -21.35 35.69
C SER A 372 -14.76 -21.65 35.21
N GLY A 373 -15.17 -22.93 35.26
CA GLY A 373 -16.49 -23.37 34.81
C GLY A 373 -16.70 -23.17 33.30
N ILE A 374 -15.69 -23.46 32.48
CA ILE A 374 -15.77 -23.33 31.02
C ILE A 374 -16.21 -24.65 30.40
N ASN A 375 -17.42 -24.68 29.84
CA ASN A 375 -18.07 -25.85 29.25
C ASN A 375 -18.49 -25.55 27.80
N LEU A 376 -17.53 -25.56 26.88
CA LEU A 376 -17.75 -25.32 25.45
C LEU A 376 -17.62 -26.62 24.65
N GLU A 377 -18.55 -26.84 23.73
CA GLU A 377 -18.58 -28.05 22.89
C GLU A 377 -18.56 -27.70 21.40
N LEU A 378 -17.83 -28.50 20.63
CA LEU A 378 -17.85 -28.48 19.17
C LEU A 378 -19.16 -29.10 18.65
N LYS A 379 -19.50 -28.84 17.38
CA LYS A 379 -20.72 -29.40 16.73
C LYS A 379 -20.84 -30.93 16.81
N ASN A 380 -19.72 -31.64 16.94
CA ASN A 380 -19.68 -33.10 17.09
C ASN A 380 -19.82 -33.59 18.55
N GLY A 381 -20.07 -32.69 19.51
CA GLY A 381 -20.19 -33.00 20.94
C GLY A 381 -18.85 -33.13 21.67
N THR A 382 -17.72 -32.86 21.02
CA THR A 382 -16.40 -32.88 21.66
C THR A 382 -16.19 -31.60 22.47
N ALA A 383 -15.71 -31.71 23.71
CA ALA A 383 -15.37 -30.54 24.52
C ALA A 383 -14.17 -29.79 23.91
N ALA A 384 -14.27 -28.47 23.83
CA ALA A 384 -13.15 -27.61 23.44
C ALA A 384 -12.10 -27.61 24.56
N SER A 385 -10.84 -27.89 24.21
CA SER A 385 -9.80 -28.17 25.20
C SER A 385 -8.50 -27.39 25.01
N GLU A 386 -8.38 -26.53 24.00
CA GLU A 386 -7.13 -25.81 23.73
C GLU A 386 -7.03 -24.48 24.47
N TYR A 387 -5.95 -24.32 25.24
CA TYR A 387 -5.55 -23.09 25.92
C TYR A 387 -4.14 -22.70 25.46
N LEU A 388 -4.07 -21.82 24.47
CA LEU A 388 -2.81 -21.36 23.90
C LEU A 388 -2.31 -20.13 24.65
N CYS A 389 -1.08 -20.18 25.16
CA CYS A 389 -0.51 -19.12 25.99
C CYS A 389 0.87 -18.69 25.51
N GLY A 390 1.13 -17.39 25.48
CA GLY A 390 2.47 -16.80 25.37
C GLY A 390 2.63 -15.69 26.41
N ASN A 391 3.66 -15.79 27.26
CA ASN A 391 3.98 -14.85 28.34
C ASN A 391 2.81 -14.58 29.32
N VAL A 392 2.16 -15.66 29.77
CA VAL A 392 1.13 -15.61 30.82
C VAL A 392 1.72 -16.18 32.11
N GLU A 393 1.49 -15.48 33.22
CA GLU A 393 2.01 -15.85 34.53
C GLU A 393 0.87 -15.91 35.58
N ASN A 394 0.99 -16.84 36.53
CA ASN A 394 0.07 -16.99 37.65
C ASN A 394 -1.41 -17.18 37.23
N GLN A 395 -1.64 -17.90 36.13
CA GLN A 395 -2.98 -18.26 35.68
C GLN A 395 -3.72 -19.15 36.70
N LYS A 396 -5.05 -19.06 36.74
CA LYS A 396 -5.90 -19.75 37.72
C LYS A 396 -7.04 -20.49 37.03
N GLY A 397 -7.23 -21.76 37.37
CA GLY A 397 -8.36 -22.57 36.92
C GLY A 397 -8.23 -23.19 35.51
N PHE A 398 -7.10 -22.97 34.82
CA PHE A 398 -6.74 -23.67 33.59
C PHE A 398 -5.22 -23.85 33.47
N GLU A 399 -4.81 -24.83 32.67
CA GLU A 399 -3.42 -25.06 32.30
C GLU A 399 -3.23 -24.77 30.81
N CYS A 400 -2.09 -24.19 30.44
CA CYS A 400 -1.77 -23.93 29.05
C CYS A 400 -1.45 -25.26 28.35
N THR A 401 -2.21 -25.59 27.31
CA THR A 401 -2.07 -26.87 26.57
C THR A 401 -1.14 -26.75 25.38
N GLY A 402 -0.72 -25.54 25.02
CA GLY A 402 0.23 -25.28 23.95
C GLY A 402 0.82 -23.88 24.08
N ALA A 403 2.04 -23.73 23.54
CA ALA A 403 2.61 -22.40 23.34
C ALA A 403 1.78 -21.66 22.28
N PHE A 404 1.57 -20.37 22.49
CA PHE A 404 1.24 -19.47 21.40
C PHE A 404 2.41 -19.48 20.41
N LEU A 405 2.29 -20.24 19.33
CA LEU A 405 3.28 -20.27 18.26
C LEU A 405 3.27 -18.90 17.55
N GLU A 406 4.37 -18.16 17.69
CA GLU A 406 4.67 -16.92 16.93
C GLU A 406 4.46 -17.08 15.41
N LEU A 407 4.46 -18.32 14.91
CA LEU A 407 4.27 -18.68 13.50
C LEU A 407 3.01 -18.10 12.84
N THR A 408 1.93 -17.79 13.57
CA THR A 408 0.69 -17.33 12.92
C THR A 408 0.64 -15.84 12.59
N LEU A 409 1.43 -14.98 13.27
CA LEU A 409 1.44 -13.53 13.02
C LEU A 409 2.80 -13.03 12.50
N HIS A 410 3.92 -13.64 12.91
CA HIS A 410 5.23 -13.36 12.30
C HIS A 410 5.24 -13.80 10.84
N ALA A 411 4.75 -15.00 10.48
CA ALA A 411 4.62 -15.38 9.08
C ALA A 411 3.70 -14.38 8.34
N GLN A 412 2.57 -13.97 8.93
CA GLN A 412 1.64 -13.02 8.31
C GLN A 412 2.26 -11.65 7.99
N ILE A 413 2.99 -11.05 8.94
CA ILE A 413 3.62 -9.72 8.81
C ILE A 413 4.83 -9.78 7.87
N VAL A 414 5.62 -10.85 7.94
CA VAL A 414 6.83 -11.04 7.15
C VAL A 414 6.49 -11.39 5.72
N ILE A 415 5.48 -12.24 5.49
CA ILE A 415 4.88 -12.45 4.17
C ILE A 415 4.39 -11.10 3.63
N ASP A 416 3.55 -10.33 4.33
CA ASP A 416 3.04 -9.06 3.78
C ASP A 416 4.12 -7.96 3.58
N GLN A 417 5.21 -7.96 4.35
CA GLN A 417 6.37 -7.06 4.14
C GLN A 417 7.28 -7.52 3.01
N GLN A 418 7.51 -8.83 2.87
CA GLN A 418 8.37 -9.37 1.82
C GLN A 418 7.66 -9.49 0.47
N LEU A 419 6.35 -9.71 0.46
CA LEU A 419 5.49 -9.54 -0.71
C LEU A 419 5.53 -8.09 -1.21
N ARG A 420 5.58 -7.09 -0.30
CA ARG A 420 5.82 -5.68 -0.67
C ARG A 420 7.26 -5.41 -1.10
N LEU A 421 8.26 -6.11 -0.55
CA LEU A 421 9.64 -6.05 -1.06
C LEU A 421 9.78 -6.70 -2.43
N LEU A 422 8.99 -7.72 -2.77
CA LEU A 422 8.93 -8.33 -4.10
C LEU A 422 8.20 -7.43 -5.10
N ASP A 423 7.09 -6.79 -4.69
CA ASP A 423 6.38 -5.75 -5.46
C ASP A 423 7.24 -4.48 -5.68
N SER A 424 7.98 -4.03 -4.66
CA SER A 424 8.89 -2.86 -4.74
C SER A 424 10.25 -3.19 -5.38
N ALA A 425 10.71 -4.44 -5.33
CA ALA A 425 11.83 -4.95 -6.12
C ALA A 425 11.48 -5.11 -7.61
N LYS A 426 10.21 -4.90 -8.00
CA LYS A 426 9.69 -5.01 -9.36
C LYS A 426 10.09 -6.33 -10.03
N VAL A 427 10.12 -7.44 -9.29
CA VAL A 427 10.28 -8.76 -9.93
C VAL A 427 8.96 -9.08 -10.62
N LEU A 428 8.84 -8.77 -11.90
CA LEU A 428 7.73 -9.23 -12.75
C LEU A 428 7.85 -10.76 -12.92
N VAL A 429 7.43 -11.53 -11.92
CA VAL A 429 7.15 -12.96 -12.04
C VAL A 429 5.69 -13.07 -12.45
N ALA A 430 5.39 -13.74 -13.57
CA ALA A 430 4.03 -14.21 -13.84
C ALA A 430 3.71 -15.26 -12.75
N PRO A 431 2.83 -14.99 -11.78
CA PRO A 431 2.66 -15.87 -10.64
C PRO A 431 1.81 -17.06 -11.05
N SER A 432 2.36 -18.25 -10.92
CA SER A 432 1.58 -19.48 -10.87
C SER A 432 1.15 -19.70 -9.42
N TYR A 433 -0.16 -19.88 -9.18
CA TYR A 433 -0.79 -20.53 -8.00
C TYR A 433 -1.04 -19.77 -6.68
N HIS A 434 -1.45 -18.49 -6.71
CA HIS A 434 -2.70 -18.05 -6.03
C HIS A 434 -3.10 -16.64 -6.45
N ILE A 435 -4.21 -16.54 -7.18
CA ILE A 435 -4.74 -15.30 -7.74
C ILE A 435 -5.56 -14.58 -6.67
N SER A 436 -4.90 -13.66 -5.96
CA SER A 436 -5.54 -12.51 -5.34
C SER A 436 -4.49 -11.43 -5.10
N ILE A 437 -4.59 -10.36 -5.92
CA ILE A 437 -3.90 -9.06 -5.93
C ILE A 437 -3.06 -8.86 -7.20
N LEU A 438 -3.62 -8.08 -8.14
CA LEU A 438 -3.00 -6.96 -8.87
C LEU A 438 -4.01 -6.49 -9.95
N PHE A 439 -4.53 -5.28 -9.77
CA PHE A 439 -5.35 -4.57 -10.77
C PHE A 439 -4.47 -3.54 -11.52
N THR A 440 -4.80 -3.34 -12.81
CA THR A 440 -4.48 -2.22 -13.74
C THR A 440 -3.25 -2.29 -14.67
N LEU A 441 -3.47 -2.72 -15.93
CA LEU A 441 -3.14 -2.02 -17.20
C LEU A 441 -3.76 -2.77 -18.43
N PRO A 442 -3.89 -2.16 -19.62
CA PRO A 442 -5.16 -1.81 -20.26
C PRO A 442 -5.84 -2.92 -21.10
N ARG A 443 -7.17 -3.01 -20.93
CA ARG A 443 -8.18 -3.75 -21.74
C ARG A 443 -8.21 -3.45 -23.25
N GLN A 444 -7.24 -2.74 -23.83
CA GLN A 444 -7.35 -2.21 -25.19
C GLN A 444 -6.99 -3.17 -26.33
N ARG A 445 -6.25 -4.27 -26.12
CA ARG A 445 -6.04 -5.24 -27.22
C ARG A 445 -7.21 -6.21 -27.43
N CYS A 446 -8.00 -6.51 -26.41
CA CYS A 446 -9.10 -7.48 -26.53
C CYS A 446 -10.42 -6.85 -27.04
N HIS A 447 -10.59 -5.53 -26.96
CA HIS A 447 -11.84 -4.87 -27.38
C HIS A 447 -11.89 -4.45 -28.85
N ALA A 448 -10.80 -4.58 -29.61
CA ALA A 448 -10.72 -4.13 -31.00
C ALA A 448 -11.29 -5.11 -32.03
N TYR A 449 -11.58 -6.37 -31.66
CA TYR A 449 -12.14 -7.36 -32.57
C TYR A 449 -13.52 -7.82 -32.10
N GLY A 450 -14.55 -7.32 -32.78
CA GLY A 450 -15.96 -7.60 -32.50
C GLY A 450 -16.39 -9.03 -32.87
N HIS A 451 -15.95 -10.03 -32.11
CA HIS A 451 -16.51 -11.38 -32.19
C HIS A 451 -16.91 -11.89 -30.81
N LYS A 452 -18.19 -11.66 -30.44
CA LYS A 452 -18.86 -12.22 -29.25
C LYS A 452 -19.05 -13.75 -29.30
N GLY A 453 -18.51 -14.45 -30.29
CA GLY A 453 -18.82 -15.87 -30.55
C GLY A 453 -17.93 -16.89 -29.84
N SER A 454 -16.67 -16.55 -29.51
CA SER A 454 -15.66 -17.58 -29.20
C SER A 454 -15.44 -17.85 -27.70
N PHE A 455 -15.68 -16.88 -26.81
CA PHE A 455 -15.65 -17.12 -25.35
C PHE A 455 -16.79 -18.04 -24.86
N GLY A 456 -17.88 -18.14 -25.62
CA GLY A 456 -19.06 -18.93 -25.24
C GLY A 456 -18.87 -20.44 -25.27
N LYS A 457 -17.85 -20.97 -25.97
CA LYS A 457 -17.59 -22.42 -26.05
C LYS A 457 -16.86 -22.96 -24.80
N ILE A 458 -16.03 -22.16 -24.15
CA ILE A 458 -15.25 -22.56 -22.96
C ILE A 458 -16.12 -22.61 -21.70
N ASP A 459 -17.15 -21.75 -21.61
CA ASP A 459 -18.03 -21.62 -20.45
C ASP A 459 -18.86 -22.87 -20.14
N GLY A 460 -19.14 -23.71 -21.14
CA GLY A 460 -19.99 -24.90 -20.99
C GLY A 460 -19.24 -26.21 -20.71
N PHE A 461 -17.96 -26.32 -21.09
CA PHE A 461 -17.21 -27.58 -21.04
C PHE A 461 -16.41 -27.78 -19.75
N LEU A 462 -15.77 -26.73 -19.23
CA LEU A 462 -14.90 -26.86 -18.05
C LEU A 462 -15.66 -26.78 -16.71
N PHE A 463 -16.91 -26.28 -16.70
CA PHE A 463 -17.61 -25.93 -15.47
C PHE A 463 -19.11 -26.26 -15.50
N PRO A 464 -19.51 -27.48 -15.10
CA PRO A 464 -20.92 -27.77 -14.85
C PRO A 464 -21.47 -27.01 -13.62
N GLU A 465 -20.60 -26.50 -12.74
CA GLU A 465 -20.97 -25.89 -11.46
C GLU A 465 -20.83 -24.34 -11.45
N PRO A 466 -21.93 -23.56 -11.28
CA PRO A 466 -21.93 -22.10 -11.45
C PRO A 466 -21.01 -21.30 -10.51
N ALA A 467 -20.80 -21.79 -9.29
CA ALA A 467 -19.98 -21.12 -8.28
C ALA A 467 -18.49 -21.11 -8.65
N LYS A 468 -18.00 -22.22 -9.22
CA LYS A 468 -16.60 -22.39 -9.64
C LYS A 468 -16.30 -21.59 -10.91
N ALA A 469 -17.23 -21.60 -11.88
CA ALA A 469 -17.15 -20.76 -13.07
C ALA A 469 -17.04 -19.27 -12.69
N THR A 470 -17.81 -18.83 -11.69
CA THR A 470 -17.77 -17.44 -11.20
C THR A 470 -16.43 -17.10 -10.54
N LYS A 471 -15.82 -18.03 -9.79
CA LYS A 471 -14.50 -17.86 -9.17
C LYS A 471 -13.39 -17.74 -10.22
N LEU A 472 -13.36 -18.64 -11.20
CA LEU A 472 -12.32 -18.66 -12.24
C LEU A 472 -12.47 -17.51 -13.24
N LYS A 473 -13.69 -17.04 -13.53
CA LYS A 473 -13.94 -15.80 -14.28
C LYS A 473 -13.40 -14.54 -13.58
N ARG A 474 -13.27 -14.55 -12.25
CA ARG A 474 -12.65 -13.45 -11.49
C ARG A 474 -11.12 -13.49 -11.50
N CYS A 475 -10.51 -14.60 -11.95
CA CYS A 475 -9.07 -14.80 -11.93
C CYS A 475 -8.31 -14.21 -13.14
N ASP A 476 -9.00 -13.61 -14.12
CA ASP A 476 -8.43 -12.88 -15.28
C ASP A 476 -7.19 -13.52 -15.94
N PHE A 477 -7.31 -14.81 -16.32
CA PHE A 477 -6.25 -15.55 -17.04
C PHE A 477 -5.82 -14.90 -18.36
N ALA A 478 -6.68 -14.08 -18.97
CA ALA A 478 -6.34 -13.29 -20.14
C ALA A 478 -5.30 -12.21 -19.81
N HIS A 479 -5.45 -11.55 -18.66
CA HIS A 479 -4.44 -10.61 -18.18
C HIS A 479 -3.12 -11.31 -17.86
N LEU A 480 -3.16 -12.44 -17.14
CA LEU A 480 -1.99 -13.26 -16.82
C LEU A 480 -1.21 -13.68 -18.08
N ALA A 481 -1.90 -14.16 -19.11
CA ALA A 481 -1.25 -14.51 -20.37
C ALA A 481 -0.65 -13.27 -21.06
N SER A 482 -1.36 -12.14 -21.04
CA SER A 482 -0.90 -10.90 -21.73
C SER A 482 0.33 -10.25 -21.12
N THR A 483 0.54 -10.43 -19.81
CA THR A 483 1.73 -9.93 -19.11
C THR A 483 2.91 -10.86 -19.34
N ARG A 484 2.67 -12.17 -19.44
CA ARG A 484 3.70 -13.19 -19.67
C ARG A 484 4.18 -13.22 -21.12
N TRP A 485 3.26 -13.12 -22.08
CA TRP A 485 3.56 -13.14 -23.52
C TRP A 485 3.12 -11.84 -24.21
N PRO A 486 3.77 -10.71 -23.90
CA PRO A 486 3.36 -9.39 -24.41
C PRO A 486 3.53 -9.26 -25.94
N LEU A 487 4.35 -10.13 -26.53
CA LEU A 487 4.63 -10.17 -27.97
C LEU A 487 3.71 -11.13 -28.74
N ALA A 488 2.89 -11.93 -28.06
CA ALA A 488 2.00 -12.90 -28.71
C ALA A 488 0.89 -12.21 -29.51
N GLY A 489 0.54 -12.82 -30.64
CA GLY A 489 -0.68 -12.50 -31.38
C GLY A 489 -1.93 -12.91 -30.59
N PHE A 490 -3.09 -12.40 -30.99
CA PHE A 490 -4.34 -12.66 -30.27
C PHE A 490 -4.70 -14.14 -30.21
N ASN A 491 -4.51 -14.88 -31.30
CA ASN A 491 -4.83 -16.31 -31.37
C ASN A 491 -3.90 -17.14 -30.49
N GLU A 492 -2.60 -16.81 -30.50
CA GLU A 492 -1.62 -17.45 -29.63
C GLU A 492 -1.95 -17.17 -28.17
N LEU A 493 -2.23 -15.90 -27.86
CA LEU A 493 -2.56 -15.46 -26.50
C LEU A 493 -3.83 -16.11 -25.96
N TYR A 494 -4.82 -16.37 -26.82
CA TYR A 494 -6.04 -17.09 -26.47
C TYR A 494 -5.74 -18.54 -26.07
N ILE A 495 -4.95 -19.27 -26.87
CA ILE A 495 -4.54 -20.65 -26.56
C ILE A 495 -3.67 -20.70 -25.30
N LEU A 496 -2.76 -19.74 -25.12
CA LEU A 496 -1.87 -19.67 -23.96
C LEU A 496 -2.63 -19.33 -22.66
N ALA A 497 -3.62 -18.44 -22.72
CA ALA A 497 -4.53 -18.19 -21.59
C ALA A 497 -5.36 -19.44 -21.26
N PHE A 498 -5.79 -20.18 -22.27
CA PHE A 498 -6.53 -21.42 -22.09
C PHE A 498 -5.67 -22.54 -21.50
N LEU A 499 -4.43 -22.71 -21.96
CA LEU A 499 -3.45 -23.63 -21.37
C LEU A 499 -3.17 -23.30 -19.89
N SER A 500 -3.02 -22.02 -19.56
CA SER A 500 -2.81 -21.59 -18.18
C SER A 500 -4.00 -21.94 -17.28
N LEU A 501 -5.22 -21.76 -17.78
CA LEU A 501 -6.45 -22.16 -17.08
C LEU A 501 -6.55 -23.69 -16.96
N TRP A 502 -6.19 -24.41 -18.01
CA TRP A 502 -6.24 -25.88 -18.07
C TRP A 502 -5.29 -26.50 -17.05
N LEU A 503 -4.04 -26.05 -17.00
CA LEU A 503 -3.03 -26.53 -16.03
C LEU A 503 -3.51 -26.36 -14.59
N VAL A 504 -4.03 -25.18 -14.26
CA VAL A 504 -4.60 -24.90 -12.92
C VAL A 504 -5.78 -25.80 -12.61
N THR A 505 -6.69 -25.98 -13.57
CA THR A 505 -7.93 -26.74 -13.35
C THR A 505 -7.65 -28.25 -13.24
N TRP A 506 -6.68 -28.75 -13.99
CA TRP A 506 -6.20 -30.12 -13.96
C TRP A 506 -5.50 -30.43 -12.63
N ASP A 507 -4.58 -29.56 -12.21
CA ASP A 507 -3.81 -29.71 -10.96
C ASP A 507 -4.73 -29.72 -9.73
N ASP A 508 -5.70 -28.80 -9.71
CA ASP A 508 -6.76 -28.69 -8.72
C ASP A 508 -7.56 -30.01 -8.52
N GLN A 509 -7.64 -30.90 -9.51
CA GLN A 509 -8.33 -32.19 -9.32
C GLN A 509 -7.58 -33.09 -8.34
N ILE A 510 -6.26 -33.01 -8.35
CA ILE A 510 -5.36 -33.85 -7.55
C ILE A 510 -5.01 -33.15 -6.22
N ASP A 511 -4.96 -31.82 -6.18
CA ASP A 511 -4.44 -31.08 -5.03
C ASP A 511 -5.51 -30.49 -4.08
N ASP A 512 -6.77 -30.34 -4.51
CA ASP A 512 -7.84 -29.75 -3.68
C ASP A 512 -8.44 -30.80 -2.72
N THR A 513 -8.16 -30.66 -1.42
CA THR A 513 -8.62 -31.59 -0.36
C THR A 513 -10.13 -31.77 -0.25
N LYS A 514 -10.91 -30.92 -0.92
CA LYS A 514 -12.37 -31.02 -1.00
C LYS A 514 -12.86 -31.90 -2.17
N ARG A 515 -11.95 -32.46 -2.98
CA ARG A 515 -12.28 -33.25 -4.17
C ARG A 515 -12.02 -34.74 -3.98
N SER A 516 -12.55 -35.53 -4.91
CA SER A 516 -12.50 -36.99 -4.85
C SER A 516 -11.11 -37.58 -5.12
N LEU A 517 -10.32 -36.99 -6.04
CA LEU A 517 -9.04 -37.58 -6.44
C LEU A 517 -7.87 -37.24 -5.50
N SER A 518 -7.96 -36.17 -4.69
CA SER A 518 -6.86 -35.78 -3.79
C SER A 518 -6.52 -36.84 -2.77
N ASN A 519 -7.55 -37.59 -2.31
CA ASN A 519 -7.44 -38.65 -1.31
C ASN A 519 -7.49 -40.07 -1.91
N ASP A 520 -7.60 -40.20 -3.24
CA ASP A 520 -7.68 -41.48 -3.96
C ASP A 520 -6.52 -41.60 -4.96
N PHE A 521 -5.45 -42.24 -4.50
CA PHE A 521 -4.21 -42.37 -5.26
C PHE A 521 -4.37 -43.20 -6.55
N GLU A 522 -5.18 -44.26 -6.52
CA GLU A 522 -5.37 -45.14 -7.68
C GLU A 522 -6.20 -44.45 -8.77
N ALA A 523 -7.26 -43.75 -8.38
CA ALA A 523 -8.06 -42.96 -9.31
C ALA A 523 -7.27 -41.77 -9.89
N ALA A 524 -6.47 -41.09 -9.06
CA ALA A 524 -5.59 -40.02 -9.53
C ALA A 524 -4.52 -40.53 -10.51
N GLU A 525 -3.99 -41.73 -10.29
CA GLU A 525 -3.02 -42.34 -11.21
C GLU A 525 -3.66 -42.71 -12.56
N GLN A 526 -4.90 -43.22 -12.56
CA GLN A 526 -5.65 -43.43 -13.79
C GLN A 526 -5.86 -42.10 -14.54
N TYR A 527 -6.28 -41.05 -13.84
CA TYR A 527 -6.47 -39.71 -14.39
C TYR A 527 -5.17 -39.15 -15.03
N ARG A 528 -4.01 -39.32 -14.40
CA ARG A 528 -2.71 -38.94 -15.00
C ARG A 528 -2.39 -39.72 -16.27
N ARG A 529 -2.57 -41.05 -16.25
CA ARG A 529 -2.28 -41.91 -17.42
C ARG A 529 -3.16 -41.55 -18.61
N GLU A 530 -4.46 -41.40 -18.39
CA GLU A 530 -5.41 -41.03 -19.44
C GLU A 530 -5.09 -39.63 -20.00
N THR A 531 -4.71 -38.69 -19.13
CA THR A 531 -4.30 -37.36 -19.57
C THR A 531 -3.06 -37.41 -20.45
N LEU A 532 -1.99 -38.10 -20.02
CA LEU A 532 -0.75 -38.17 -20.80
C LEU A 532 -0.96 -38.79 -22.18
N TYR A 533 -1.77 -39.86 -22.24
CA TYR A 533 -2.11 -40.52 -23.48
C TYR A 533 -2.91 -39.60 -24.41
N PHE A 534 -3.93 -38.91 -23.88
CA PHE A 534 -4.73 -38.00 -24.67
C PHE A 534 -3.94 -36.78 -25.17
N VAL A 535 -3.05 -36.23 -24.34
CA VAL A 535 -2.12 -35.15 -24.73
C VAL A 535 -1.24 -35.59 -25.90
N ALA A 536 -0.67 -36.80 -25.85
CA ALA A 536 0.16 -37.32 -26.93
C ALA A 536 -0.63 -37.55 -28.23
N GLN A 537 -1.83 -38.12 -28.10
CA GLN A 537 -2.74 -38.31 -29.23
C GLN A 537 -3.10 -36.97 -29.89
N CYS A 538 -3.41 -35.93 -29.11
CA CYS A 538 -3.73 -34.60 -29.66
C CYS A 538 -2.52 -33.94 -30.35
N LEU A 539 -1.32 -34.21 -29.85
CA LEU A 539 -0.06 -33.74 -30.43
C LEU A 539 0.42 -34.58 -31.63
N ASP A 540 -0.29 -35.66 -31.99
CA ASP A 540 0.12 -36.59 -33.06
C ASP A 540 1.52 -37.17 -32.79
N LEU A 541 1.69 -37.69 -31.57
CA LEU A 541 2.88 -38.38 -31.09
C LEU A 541 2.50 -39.75 -30.54
N ASP A 542 3.35 -40.75 -30.79
CA ASP A 542 3.12 -42.12 -30.33
C ASP A 542 3.78 -42.36 -28.96
N ILE A 543 3.01 -42.86 -27.99
CA ILE A 543 3.53 -43.34 -26.71
C ILE A 543 3.17 -44.83 -26.60
N THR A 544 4.03 -45.70 -27.13
CA THR A 544 3.82 -47.16 -27.06
C THR A 544 4.28 -47.81 -25.75
N GLU A 545 5.01 -47.11 -24.88
CA GLU A 545 5.52 -47.69 -23.64
C GLU A 545 4.54 -47.49 -22.47
N GLY A 546 3.87 -48.58 -22.05
CA GLY A 546 3.20 -48.67 -20.75
C GLY A 546 1.66 -48.79 -20.75
N LEU A 547 0.99 -48.84 -21.90
CA LEU A 547 -0.47 -48.94 -21.99
C LEU A 547 -0.98 -50.37 -22.31
N PRO A 548 -2.16 -50.78 -21.80
CA PRO A 548 -2.78 -52.06 -22.19
C PRO A 548 -3.09 -52.11 -23.69
N ARG A 549 -2.80 -53.25 -24.34
CA ARG A 549 -3.00 -53.51 -25.79
C ARG A 549 -4.44 -53.31 -26.32
N SER A 550 -5.42 -52.95 -25.50
CA SER A 550 -6.83 -52.82 -25.88
C SER A 550 -7.20 -51.52 -26.62
N TYR A 551 -6.27 -50.56 -26.73
CA TYR A 551 -6.55 -49.24 -27.35
C TYR A 551 -5.97 -49.05 -28.75
N ASN A 552 -5.37 -50.09 -29.34
CA ASN A 552 -4.54 -49.95 -30.55
C ASN A 552 -5.28 -49.73 -31.88
N ASP A 553 -6.62 -49.62 -31.91
CA ASP A 553 -7.36 -49.45 -33.18
C ASP A 553 -8.51 -48.40 -33.13
N SER A 554 -8.60 -47.55 -32.09
CA SER A 554 -9.63 -46.50 -32.00
C SER A 554 -9.16 -45.25 -31.24
N ILE A 555 -9.54 -44.05 -31.73
CA ILE A 555 -9.29 -42.76 -31.06
C ILE A 555 -9.80 -42.83 -29.62
N PHE A 556 -8.91 -42.62 -28.65
CA PHE A 556 -9.29 -42.55 -27.24
C PHE A 556 -9.88 -41.18 -26.93
N VAL A 557 -11.05 -41.20 -26.29
CA VAL A 557 -11.74 -40.02 -25.79
C VAL A 557 -11.89 -40.20 -24.28
N PRO A 558 -11.22 -39.38 -23.45
CA PRO A 558 -11.36 -39.41 -22.01
C PRO A 558 -12.80 -39.10 -21.57
N ASP A 559 -13.25 -39.75 -20.50
CA ASP A 559 -14.56 -39.45 -19.89
C ASP A 559 -14.54 -38.12 -19.11
N ASP A 560 -13.37 -37.71 -18.61
CA ASP A 560 -13.23 -36.46 -17.86
C ASP A 560 -13.19 -35.23 -18.80
N PRO A 561 -14.10 -34.26 -18.62
CA PRO A 561 -14.22 -33.10 -19.51
C PRO A 561 -13.03 -32.14 -19.44
N ILE A 562 -12.27 -32.11 -18.33
CA ILE A 562 -11.05 -31.31 -18.23
C ILE A 562 -9.98 -31.93 -19.12
N VAL A 563 -9.79 -33.24 -19.04
CA VAL A 563 -8.83 -33.95 -19.90
C VAL A 563 -9.21 -33.80 -21.37
N GLN A 564 -10.49 -34.02 -21.70
CA GLN A 564 -11.00 -33.88 -23.06
C GLN A 564 -10.74 -32.48 -23.65
N SER A 565 -10.89 -31.42 -22.85
CA SER A 565 -10.71 -30.03 -23.31
C SER A 565 -9.28 -29.67 -23.73
N PHE A 566 -8.30 -30.56 -23.49
CA PHE A 566 -6.94 -30.37 -23.99
C PHE A 566 -6.86 -30.42 -25.52
N ASP A 567 -7.84 -30.99 -26.21
CA ASP A 567 -7.91 -31.04 -27.68
C ASP A 567 -7.67 -29.67 -28.33
N VAL A 568 -8.29 -28.61 -27.81
CA VAL A 568 -8.11 -27.22 -28.28
C VAL A 568 -6.65 -26.77 -28.25
N ILE A 569 -5.90 -27.17 -27.22
CA ILE A 569 -4.48 -26.82 -27.05
C ILE A 569 -3.64 -27.71 -27.97
N GLY A 570 -3.91 -29.02 -27.95
CA GLY A 570 -3.16 -29.99 -28.73
C GLY A 570 -3.29 -29.77 -30.23
N GLU A 571 -4.47 -29.44 -30.74
CA GLU A 571 -4.68 -29.07 -32.15
C GLU A 571 -3.88 -27.82 -32.53
N ALA A 572 -3.93 -26.76 -31.71
CA ALA A 572 -3.21 -25.52 -31.98
C ALA A 572 -1.69 -25.71 -31.98
N LEU A 573 -1.17 -26.51 -31.04
CA LEU A 573 0.24 -26.86 -31.01
C LEU A 573 0.61 -27.80 -32.17
N ARG A 574 -0.22 -28.78 -32.50
CA ARG A 574 0.02 -29.69 -33.64
C ARG A 574 0.15 -28.94 -34.96
N ASP A 575 -0.69 -27.93 -35.18
CA ASP A 575 -0.69 -27.14 -36.40
C ASP A 575 0.49 -26.15 -36.49
N ALA A 576 1.01 -25.69 -35.34
CA ALA A 576 2.06 -24.66 -35.28
C ALA A 576 3.48 -25.20 -35.03
N TYR A 577 3.61 -26.28 -34.27
CA TYR A 577 4.90 -26.81 -33.81
C TYR A 577 5.46 -27.90 -34.71
N THR A 578 6.78 -27.89 -34.83
CA THR A 578 7.55 -29.00 -35.42
C THR A 578 7.44 -30.26 -34.55
N TYR A 579 7.80 -31.43 -35.11
CA TYR A 579 7.87 -32.69 -34.35
C TYR A 579 8.71 -32.55 -33.06
N GLU A 580 9.88 -31.92 -33.16
CA GLU A 580 10.78 -31.70 -32.02
C GLU A 580 10.16 -30.80 -30.94
N GLN A 581 9.48 -29.73 -31.33
CA GLN A 581 8.80 -28.82 -30.38
C GLN A 581 7.60 -29.51 -29.70
N ARG A 582 6.83 -30.32 -30.44
CA ARG A 582 5.74 -31.14 -29.87
C ARG A 582 6.28 -32.17 -28.87
N HIS A 583 7.38 -32.85 -29.21
CA HIS A 583 8.01 -33.83 -28.34
C HIS A 583 8.62 -33.18 -27.08
N ARG A 584 9.22 -31.99 -27.21
CA ARG A 584 9.70 -31.18 -26.08
C ARG A 584 8.54 -30.83 -25.14
N PHE A 585 7.42 -30.34 -25.67
CA PHE A 585 6.23 -30.02 -24.89
C PHE A 585 5.68 -31.26 -24.16
N LEU A 586 5.56 -32.40 -24.86
CA LEU A 586 5.10 -33.66 -24.28
C LEU A 586 6.03 -34.14 -23.15
N ARG A 587 7.35 -34.01 -23.31
CA ARG A 587 8.34 -34.34 -22.26
C ARG A 587 8.10 -33.54 -20.99
N GLU A 588 7.86 -32.24 -21.10
CA GLU A 588 7.63 -31.38 -19.93
C GLU A 588 6.25 -31.67 -19.29
N MET A 589 5.23 -32.02 -20.08
CA MET A 589 3.93 -32.48 -19.57
C MET A 589 4.05 -33.81 -18.82
N SER A 590 4.83 -34.75 -19.36
CA SER A 590 5.12 -36.02 -18.69
C SER A 590 5.86 -35.80 -17.36
N LEU A 591 6.84 -34.90 -17.34
CA LEU A 591 7.57 -34.55 -16.12
C LEU A 591 6.62 -33.99 -15.05
N PHE A 592 5.76 -33.04 -15.42
CA PHE A 592 4.74 -32.46 -14.53
C PHE A 592 3.87 -33.56 -13.88
N MET A 593 3.31 -34.47 -14.68
CA MET A 593 2.46 -35.56 -14.16
C MET A 593 3.22 -36.56 -13.30
N VAL A 594 4.43 -36.98 -13.69
CA VAL A 594 5.27 -37.90 -12.90
C VAL A 594 5.64 -37.30 -11.55
N THR A 595 5.98 -36.01 -11.52
CA THR A 595 6.27 -35.35 -10.25
C THR A 595 5.01 -35.10 -9.41
N SER A 596 3.83 -34.89 -10.02
CA SER A 596 2.55 -34.81 -9.30
C SER A 596 2.22 -36.12 -8.59
N HIS A 597 2.55 -37.26 -9.19
CA HIS A 597 2.48 -38.57 -8.53
C HIS A 597 3.35 -38.63 -7.27
N MET A 598 4.61 -38.18 -7.37
CA MET A 598 5.53 -38.18 -6.23
C MET A 598 5.05 -37.23 -5.11
N GLU A 599 4.53 -36.06 -5.48
CA GLU A 599 4.00 -35.08 -4.54
C GLU A 599 2.76 -35.61 -3.80
N GLN A 600 1.77 -36.17 -4.52
CA GLN A 600 0.58 -36.75 -3.90
C GLN A 600 0.94 -37.92 -2.98
N LYS A 601 1.86 -38.79 -3.41
CA LYS A 601 2.32 -39.92 -2.59
C LYS A 601 2.91 -39.44 -1.26
N ALA A 602 3.81 -38.46 -1.31
CA ALA A 602 4.41 -37.88 -0.11
C ALA A 602 3.36 -37.22 0.81
N LYS A 603 2.37 -36.52 0.23
CA LYS A 603 1.23 -35.93 0.96
C LYS A 603 0.41 -37.01 1.70
N LEU A 604 0.03 -38.09 1.01
CA LEU A 604 -0.77 -39.19 1.58
C LEU A 604 -0.02 -40.01 2.66
N GLU A 605 1.30 -40.12 2.54
CA GLU A 605 2.16 -40.79 3.52
C GLU A 605 2.49 -39.91 4.74
N GLY A 606 2.08 -38.62 4.73
CA GLY A 606 2.42 -37.65 5.78
C GLY A 606 3.93 -37.35 5.85
N HIS A 607 4.66 -37.55 4.76
CA HIS A 607 6.10 -37.42 4.70
C HIS A 607 6.51 -35.95 4.45
N ILE A 608 7.30 -35.39 5.35
CA ILE A 608 7.90 -34.06 5.17
C ILE A 608 9.20 -34.20 4.36
N PRO A 609 9.30 -33.59 3.16
CA PRO A 609 10.48 -33.74 2.31
C PRO A 609 11.68 -32.96 2.86
N SER A 610 12.89 -33.46 2.60
CA SER A 610 14.10 -32.64 2.70
C SER A 610 14.15 -31.56 1.62
N LEU A 611 15.02 -30.55 1.78
CA LEU A 611 15.16 -29.46 0.80
C LEU A 611 15.53 -29.99 -0.60
N GLU A 612 16.35 -31.04 -0.68
CA GLU A 612 16.73 -31.68 -1.95
C GLU A 612 15.54 -32.40 -2.60
N GLU A 613 14.75 -33.13 -1.81
CA GLU A 613 13.57 -33.85 -2.29
C GLU A 613 12.46 -32.90 -2.74
N TYR A 614 12.29 -31.79 -2.02
CA TYR A 614 11.40 -30.70 -2.41
C TYR A 614 11.78 -30.17 -3.80
N TRP A 615 13.04 -29.79 -4.01
CA TRP A 615 13.46 -29.27 -5.31
C TRP A 615 13.32 -30.30 -6.42
N ARG A 616 13.62 -31.57 -6.16
CA ARG A 616 13.49 -32.65 -7.15
C ARG A 616 12.06 -32.79 -7.68
N VAL A 617 11.05 -32.65 -6.83
CA VAL A 617 9.64 -32.79 -7.21
C VAL A 617 9.09 -31.46 -7.70
N ARG A 618 9.36 -30.35 -6.99
CA ARG A 618 8.82 -29.02 -7.30
C ARG A 618 9.21 -28.51 -8.68
N MET A 619 10.41 -28.85 -9.13
CA MET A 619 10.89 -28.52 -10.48
C MET A 619 10.04 -29.16 -11.59
N GLY A 620 9.26 -30.20 -11.30
CA GLY A 620 8.23 -30.69 -12.21
C GLY A 620 6.83 -30.16 -11.89
N THR A 621 6.42 -30.16 -10.61
CA THR A 621 5.02 -29.85 -10.23
C THR A 621 4.63 -28.39 -10.39
N SER A 622 5.59 -27.47 -10.52
CA SER A 622 5.31 -26.07 -10.83
C SER A 622 4.73 -25.83 -12.25
N ALA A 623 4.79 -26.84 -13.12
CA ALA A 623 4.46 -26.77 -14.55
C ALA A 623 5.25 -25.70 -15.35
N VAL A 624 6.31 -25.11 -14.77
CA VAL A 624 7.06 -24.03 -15.43
C VAL A 624 7.76 -24.53 -16.70
N GLY A 625 8.24 -25.77 -16.72
CA GLY A 625 8.80 -26.39 -17.93
C GLY A 625 7.82 -26.43 -19.10
N VAL A 626 6.56 -26.79 -18.82
CA VAL A 626 5.46 -26.77 -19.81
C VAL A 626 5.28 -25.36 -20.35
N ILE A 627 5.32 -24.36 -19.47
CA ILE A 627 5.14 -22.97 -19.89
C ILE A 627 6.34 -22.44 -20.70
N CYS A 628 7.57 -22.78 -20.33
CA CYS A 628 8.75 -22.41 -21.12
C CYS A 628 8.72 -23.07 -22.51
N ALA A 629 8.17 -24.29 -22.63
CA ALA A 629 8.02 -25.00 -23.90
C ALA A 629 7.02 -24.34 -24.87
N VAL A 630 6.09 -23.51 -24.39
CA VAL A 630 5.14 -22.77 -25.24
C VAL A 630 5.59 -21.34 -25.58
N ASN A 631 6.77 -20.92 -25.14
CA ASN A 631 7.31 -19.60 -25.51
C ASN A 631 7.56 -19.48 -27.02
N GLU A 632 8.05 -20.54 -27.68
CA GLU A 632 8.21 -20.58 -29.14
C GLU A 632 6.87 -20.40 -29.88
N TYR A 633 5.77 -20.97 -29.34
CA TYR A 633 4.41 -20.82 -29.87
C TYR A 633 3.95 -19.36 -29.80
N SER A 634 4.21 -18.72 -28.66
CA SER A 634 3.86 -17.31 -28.46
C SER A 634 4.57 -16.37 -29.44
N LEU A 635 5.80 -16.71 -29.84
CA LEU A 635 6.64 -15.92 -30.72
C LEU A 635 6.54 -16.33 -32.19
N ARG A 636 5.89 -17.47 -32.48
CA ARG A 636 5.91 -18.15 -33.79
C ARG A 636 7.33 -18.37 -34.30
N SER A 637 8.23 -18.73 -33.40
CA SER A 637 9.63 -18.98 -33.71
C SER A 637 9.95 -20.47 -33.73
N VAL A 638 11.04 -20.82 -34.42
CA VAL A 638 11.59 -22.18 -34.44
C VAL A 638 13.06 -22.07 -34.06
N ILE A 639 13.37 -22.32 -32.78
CA ILE A 639 14.73 -22.26 -32.28
C ILE A 639 15.38 -23.64 -32.45
N PRO A 640 16.60 -23.74 -33.04
CA PRO A 640 17.27 -25.02 -33.22
C PRO A 640 17.42 -25.82 -31.92
N CYS A 641 17.21 -27.14 -31.98
CA CYS A 641 17.36 -28.03 -30.82
C CYS A 641 18.74 -27.92 -30.16
N ALA A 642 19.81 -27.67 -30.93
CA ALA A 642 21.15 -27.46 -30.40
C ALA A 642 21.23 -26.27 -29.43
N ILE A 643 20.44 -25.21 -29.66
CA ILE A 643 20.35 -24.06 -28.74
C ILE A 643 19.37 -24.35 -27.61
N MET A 644 18.23 -24.97 -27.91
CA MET A 644 17.21 -25.24 -26.89
C MET A 644 17.64 -26.26 -25.83
N GLU A 645 18.58 -27.15 -26.19
CA GLU A 645 19.21 -28.13 -25.29
C GLU A 645 20.61 -27.69 -24.84
N ASP A 646 21.07 -26.48 -25.20
CA ASP A 646 22.33 -25.93 -24.69
C ASP A 646 22.28 -25.78 -23.17
N HIS A 647 23.45 -25.94 -22.52
CA HIS A 647 23.59 -25.86 -21.08
C HIS A 647 23.05 -24.53 -20.51
N ASP A 648 23.32 -23.41 -21.18
CA ASP A 648 22.92 -22.09 -20.73
C ASP A 648 21.40 -21.89 -20.87
N MET A 649 20.80 -22.41 -21.96
CA MET A 649 19.34 -22.41 -22.15
C MET A 649 18.62 -23.26 -21.10
N ARG A 650 19.12 -24.47 -20.81
CA ARG A 650 18.52 -25.34 -19.78
C ARG A 650 18.72 -24.75 -18.38
N THR A 651 19.84 -24.09 -18.12
CA THR A 651 20.06 -23.33 -16.89
C THR A 651 19.04 -22.21 -16.75
N MET A 652 18.78 -21.43 -17.80
CA MET A 652 17.73 -20.41 -17.80
C MET A 652 16.36 -20.98 -17.41
N TRP A 653 15.94 -22.09 -18.03
CA TRP A 653 14.67 -22.74 -17.71
C TRP A 653 14.58 -23.17 -16.24
N ASN A 654 15.67 -23.72 -15.72
CA ASN A 654 15.75 -24.13 -14.32
C ASN A 654 15.63 -22.93 -13.38
N GLU A 655 16.34 -21.84 -13.65
CA GLU A 655 16.26 -20.64 -12.80
C GLU A 655 14.87 -19.98 -12.88
N VAL A 656 14.20 -19.96 -14.04
CA VAL A 656 12.79 -19.51 -14.14
C VAL A 656 11.88 -20.32 -13.23
N ASN A 657 12.10 -21.64 -13.16
CA ASN A 657 11.34 -22.54 -12.33
C ASN A 657 11.59 -22.34 -10.83
N VAL A 658 12.86 -22.20 -10.43
CA VAL A 658 13.25 -21.85 -9.07
C VAL A 658 12.61 -20.52 -8.66
N ILE A 659 12.71 -19.48 -9.49
CA ILE A 659 12.14 -18.15 -9.23
C ILE A 659 10.62 -18.25 -9.04
N ALA A 660 9.92 -18.90 -9.97
CA ALA A 660 8.47 -19.06 -9.89
C ALA A 660 8.02 -19.86 -8.67
N SER A 661 8.77 -20.91 -8.30
CA SER A 661 8.46 -21.77 -7.15
C SER A 661 8.69 -21.05 -5.82
N ILE A 662 9.81 -20.32 -5.66
CA ILE A 662 10.07 -19.50 -4.47
C ILE A 662 8.97 -18.46 -4.29
N VAL A 663 8.64 -17.75 -5.37
CA VAL A 663 7.60 -16.72 -5.33
C VAL A 663 6.26 -17.35 -4.99
N ASN A 664 5.86 -18.43 -5.64
CA ASN A 664 4.61 -19.11 -5.29
C ASN A 664 4.55 -19.42 -3.79
N ASP A 665 5.55 -20.12 -3.26
CA ASP A 665 5.51 -20.62 -1.88
C ASP A 665 5.54 -19.51 -0.83
N ILE A 666 6.09 -18.33 -1.16
CA ILE A 666 5.98 -17.14 -0.31
C ILE A 666 4.54 -16.57 -0.35
N TYR A 667 3.93 -16.48 -1.53
CA TYR A 667 2.58 -15.92 -1.72
C TYR A 667 1.47 -16.87 -1.23
N SER A 668 1.61 -18.18 -1.42
CA SER A 668 0.60 -19.21 -1.09
C SER A 668 0.66 -19.66 0.37
N LEU A 669 1.71 -19.30 1.12
CA LEU A 669 1.96 -19.77 2.48
C LEU A 669 0.74 -19.65 3.42
N LYS A 670 -0.01 -18.54 3.36
CA LYS A 670 -1.21 -18.35 4.20
C LYS A 670 -2.30 -19.38 3.90
N LYS A 671 -2.51 -19.70 2.62
CA LYS A 671 -3.45 -20.73 2.20
C LYS A 671 -2.94 -22.11 2.63
N GLU A 672 -1.68 -22.41 2.35
CA GLU A 672 -1.08 -23.72 2.61
C GLU A 672 -1.10 -24.03 4.11
N MET A 673 -0.81 -23.06 4.96
CA MET A 673 -0.95 -23.19 6.42
C MET A 673 -2.39 -23.41 6.87
N ALA A 674 -3.37 -22.74 6.25
CA ALA A 674 -4.78 -22.93 6.58
C ALA A 674 -5.34 -24.29 6.11
N GLN A 675 -4.60 -24.99 5.25
CA GLN A 675 -4.95 -26.30 4.69
C GLN A 675 -4.02 -27.42 5.21
N ASP A 676 -3.22 -27.15 6.24
CA ASP A 676 -2.21 -28.08 6.79
C ASP A 676 -1.28 -28.70 5.72
N THR A 677 -0.99 -27.94 4.66
CA THR A 677 -0.14 -28.41 3.56
C THR A 677 1.34 -28.23 3.93
N ILE A 678 2.06 -29.35 4.00
CA ILE A 678 3.48 -29.40 4.41
C ILE A 678 4.48 -29.33 3.24
N TYR A 679 3.99 -29.41 2.00
CA TYR A 679 4.82 -29.44 0.79
C TYR A 679 5.14 -28.01 0.28
N SER A 680 5.90 -27.24 1.05
CA SER A 680 6.19 -25.83 0.78
C SER A 680 7.60 -25.46 1.24
N LEU A 681 8.30 -24.61 0.47
CA LEU A 681 9.69 -24.24 0.74
C LEU A 681 9.87 -23.60 2.11
N ILE A 682 8.93 -22.76 2.53
CA ILE A 682 9.06 -21.98 3.77
C ILE A 682 8.98 -22.87 5.02
N PRO A 683 8.00 -23.77 5.19
CA PRO A 683 8.02 -24.77 6.26
C PRO A 683 9.31 -25.60 6.31
N ILE A 684 9.82 -26.06 5.17
CA ILE A 684 11.04 -26.89 5.08
C ILE A 684 12.27 -26.10 5.54
N LEU A 685 12.42 -24.87 5.06
CA LEU A 685 13.51 -23.98 5.49
C LEU A 685 13.38 -23.61 6.97
N CYS A 686 12.17 -23.43 7.47
CA CYS A 686 11.92 -23.13 8.88
C CYS A 686 12.41 -24.25 9.81
N MET A 687 12.26 -25.52 9.40
CA MET A 687 12.76 -26.66 10.17
C MET A 687 14.29 -26.67 10.33
N SER A 688 15.02 -26.14 9.35
CA SER A 688 16.49 -26.10 9.38
C SER A 688 17.05 -24.81 9.96
N LEU A 689 16.37 -23.68 9.75
CA LEU A 689 16.84 -22.35 10.15
C LEU A 689 16.24 -21.87 11.48
N GLY A 690 15.27 -22.58 12.03
CA GLY A 690 14.69 -22.33 13.35
C GLY A 690 13.75 -21.12 13.43
N SER A 691 13.57 -20.35 12.35
CA SER A 691 12.57 -19.27 12.31
C SER A 691 11.95 -19.08 10.93
N PRO A 692 10.65 -18.70 10.85
CA PRO A 692 10.00 -18.34 9.59
C PRO A 692 10.65 -17.13 8.91
N GLN A 693 11.10 -16.14 9.68
CA GLN A 693 11.82 -14.98 9.15
C GLN A 693 13.12 -15.39 8.46
N ALA A 694 13.92 -16.25 9.11
CA ALA A 694 15.17 -16.74 8.53
C ALA A 694 14.92 -17.59 7.28
N ALA A 695 13.83 -18.37 7.25
CA ALA A 695 13.39 -19.13 6.08
C ALA A 695 13.01 -18.22 4.91
N ILE A 696 12.21 -17.19 5.19
CA ILE A 696 11.74 -16.23 4.20
C ILE A 696 12.91 -15.35 3.68
N ASP A 697 13.82 -14.89 4.55
CA ASP A 697 15.06 -14.21 4.16
C ASP A 697 16.00 -15.08 3.32
N ASN A 698 16.06 -16.37 3.63
CA ASN A 698 16.83 -17.32 2.84
C ASN A 698 16.18 -17.51 1.45
N ALA A 699 14.86 -17.62 1.41
CA ALA A 699 14.10 -17.73 0.16
C ALA A 699 14.30 -16.48 -0.72
N ILE A 700 14.22 -15.26 -0.18
CA ILE A 700 14.51 -14.03 -0.94
C ILE A 700 15.97 -13.96 -1.40
N ARG A 701 16.94 -14.32 -0.56
CA ARG A 701 18.34 -14.35 -0.99
C ARG A 701 18.55 -15.33 -2.15
N SER A 702 17.94 -16.51 -2.05
CA SER A 702 17.97 -17.54 -3.10
C SER A 702 17.30 -17.05 -4.39
N LEU A 703 16.19 -16.32 -4.28
CA LEU A 703 15.52 -15.68 -5.40
C LEU A 703 16.43 -14.67 -6.12
N ILE A 704 17.07 -13.75 -5.39
CA ILE A 704 17.98 -12.73 -5.96
C ILE A 704 19.16 -13.41 -6.67
N GLN A 705 19.72 -14.45 -6.04
CA GLN A 705 20.81 -15.22 -6.65
C GLN A 705 20.38 -15.94 -7.91
N SER A 706 19.16 -16.50 -7.91
CA SER A 706 18.57 -17.18 -9.06
C SER A 706 18.35 -16.24 -10.24
N VAL A 707 17.84 -15.02 -10.00
CA VAL A 707 17.76 -13.96 -11.03
C VAL A 707 19.15 -13.60 -11.57
N GLY A 708 20.18 -13.55 -10.70
CA GLY A 708 21.56 -13.35 -11.11
C GLY A 708 22.08 -14.45 -12.03
N ARG A 709 21.90 -15.71 -11.66
CA ARG A 709 22.30 -16.87 -12.47
C ARG A 709 21.56 -16.93 -13.81
N PHE A 710 20.26 -16.62 -13.82
CA PHE A 710 19.48 -16.50 -15.04
C PHE A 710 20.09 -15.49 -16.01
N ASN A 711 20.41 -14.28 -15.53
CA ASN A 711 20.98 -13.22 -16.38
C ASN A 711 22.38 -13.57 -16.89
N ILE A 712 23.19 -14.26 -16.08
CA ILE A 712 24.50 -14.76 -16.50
C ILE A 712 24.34 -15.77 -17.63
N ALA A 713 23.48 -16.78 -17.45
CA ALA A 713 23.21 -17.79 -18.47
C ALA A 713 22.64 -17.17 -19.77
N ALA A 714 21.72 -16.22 -19.65
CA ALA A 714 21.17 -15.50 -20.81
C ALA A 714 22.26 -14.74 -21.59
N ASN A 715 23.19 -14.07 -20.90
CA ASN A 715 24.28 -13.37 -21.56
C ASN A 715 25.28 -14.36 -22.20
N GLN A 716 25.66 -15.43 -21.50
CA GLN A 716 26.57 -16.45 -22.01
C GLN A 716 26.02 -17.17 -23.25
N LEU A 717 24.71 -17.44 -23.25
CA LEU A 717 24.01 -17.99 -24.40
C LEU A 717 24.06 -17.03 -25.60
N MET A 718 23.83 -15.73 -25.37
CA MET A 718 23.89 -14.71 -26.42
C MET A 718 25.31 -14.48 -26.95
N ASP A 719 26.31 -14.44 -26.08
CA ASP A 719 27.72 -14.32 -26.47
C ASP A 719 28.15 -15.53 -27.30
N GLY A 720 27.74 -16.74 -26.91
CA GLY A 720 27.99 -17.98 -27.66
C GLY A 720 27.30 -18.02 -29.04
N ILE A 721 26.24 -17.25 -29.26
CA ILE A 721 25.60 -17.10 -30.57
C ILE A 721 26.33 -16.05 -31.44
N GLU A 722 27.08 -15.14 -30.84
CA GLU A 722 27.89 -14.13 -31.56
C GLU A 722 29.25 -14.67 -32.04
N GLU A 723 29.79 -15.72 -31.41
CA GLU A 723 31.00 -16.40 -31.87
C GLU A 723 30.68 -17.36 -33.05
N GLU A 724 31.24 -17.08 -34.24
CA GLU A 724 30.98 -17.80 -35.50
C GLU A 724 31.22 -19.33 -35.44
N ASP A 725 31.95 -19.82 -34.42
CA ASP A 725 32.38 -21.22 -34.28
C ASP A 725 31.44 -22.12 -33.42
N ARG A 726 30.57 -21.57 -32.56
CA ARG A 726 29.73 -22.38 -31.64
C ARG A 726 28.37 -22.76 -32.23
N PHE A 727 27.74 -21.86 -32.99
CA PHE A 727 26.50 -22.12 -33.72
C PHE A 727 26.50 -21.40 -35.07
N SER A 728 26.74 -22.11 -36.18
CA SER A 728 26.71 -21.52 -37.53
C SER A 728 25.28 -21.11 -37.92
N LEU A 729 24.84 -19.87 -37.63
CA LEU A 729 23.42 -19.49 -37.71
C LEU A 729 23.13 -18.19 -38.46
N SER A 730 21.93 -18.12 -39.04
CA SER A 730 21.43 -16.93 -39.73
C SER A 730 20.96 -15.84 -38.76
N LEU A 731 20.97 -14.57 -39.21
CA LEU A 731 20.57 -13.39 -38.43
C LEU A 731 19.16 -13.47 -37.81
N GLY A 732 18.27 -14.31 -38.35
CA GLY A 732 16.91 -14.51 -37.84
C GLY A 732 16.87 -15.29 -36.52
N VAL A 733 17.72 -16.32 -36.37
CA VAL A 733 17.73 -17.19 -35.19
C VAL A 733 18.18 -16.45 -33.94
N LYS A 734 19.16 -15.54 -34.07
CA LYS A 734 19.61 -14.69 -32.97
C LYS A 734 18.45 -13.87 -32.38
N ARG A 735 17.64 -13.27 -33.25
CA ARG A 735 16.49 -12.46 -32.83
C ARG A 735 15.42 -13.30 -32.14
N ASP A 736 15.16 -14.50 -32.63
CA ASP A 736 14.21 -15.43 -32.02
C ASP A 736 14.66 -15.87 -30.62
N VAL A 737 15.98 -16.10 -30.43
CA VAL A 737 16.56 -16.39 -29.12
C VAL A 737 16.47 -15.17 -28.20
N GLU A 738 16.76 -13.95 -28.67
CA GLU A 738 16.57 -12.73 -27.86
C GLU A 738 15.13 -12.54 -27.39
N ASP A 739 14.15 -12.78 -28.27
CA ASP A 739 12.73 -12.67 -27.93
C ASP A 739 12.28 -13.79 -26.98
N PHE A 740 12.86 -14.99 -27.10
CA PHE A 740 12.68 -16.08 -26.14
C PHE A 740 13.24 -15.74 -24.76
N ILE A 741 14.48 -15.23 -24.70
CA ILE A 741 15.12 -14.77 -23.45
C ILE A 741 14.27 -13.68 -22.80
N ARG A 742 13.77 -12.71 -23.57
CA ARG A 742 12.86 -11.66 -23.08
C ARG A 742 11.58 -12.22 -22.48
N SER A 743 11.05 -13.31 -23.03
CA SER A 743 9.85 -13.99 -22.52
C SER A 743 10.10 -14.77 -21.22
N CYS A 744 11.37 -15.06 -20.92
CA CYS A 744 11.83 -15.70 -19.68
C CYS A 744 12.40 -14.70 -18.65
N GLN A 745 12.64 -13.44 -19.02
CA GLN A 745 13.30 -12.43 -18.18
C GLN A 745 12.38 -11.82 -17.12
N PHE A 746 12.89 -11.76 -15.89
CA PHE A 746 12.28 -11.02 -14.78
C PHE A 746 12.85 -9.60 -14.73
N ASN A 747 12.02 -8.58 -14.98
CA ASN A 747 12.48 -7.19 -15.15
C ASN A 747 12.90 -6.49 -13.84
N TYR A 748 14.12 -6.71 -13.36
CA TYR A 748 14.66 -6.11 -12.13
C TYR A 748 15.26 -4.70 -12.35
N TYR A 749 14.49 -3.65 -12.01
CA TYR A 749 14.84 -2.23 -12.21
C TYR A 749 15.33 -1.52 -10.93
N THR A 750 16.36 -2.04 -10.27
CA THR A 750 16.95 -1.40 -9.07
C THR A 750 18.30 -0.74 -9.38
N LEU A 751 18.79 0.15 -8.51
CA LEU A 751 20.15 0.70 -8.63
C LEU A 751 21.27 -0.34 -8.42
N ASN A 752 20.96 -1.54 -7.92
CA ASN A 752 21.92 -2.64 -7.89
C ASN A 752 22.16 -3.24 -9.28
N ASN A 753 21.26 -3.00 -10.24
CA ASN A 753 21.45 -3.35 -11.63
C ASN A 753 22.33 -2.27 -12.32
N PRO A 754 23.52 -2.63 -12.82
CA PRO A 754 24.41 -1.68 -13.51
C PRO A 754 23.76 -1.00 -14.72
N ASP A 755 22.85 -1.68 -15.42
CA ASP A 755 22.14 -1.13 -16.59
C ASP A 755 21.23 0.04 -16.18
N THR A 756 20.49 -0.09 -15.08
CA THR A 756 19.64 0.97 -14.53
C THR A 756 20.46 2.24 -14.24
N LEU A 757 21.59 2.11 -13.53
CA LEU A 757 22.45 3.25 -13.21
C LEU A 757 23.08 3.86 -14.47
N THR A 758 23.39 3.04 -15.47
CA THR A 758 23.94 3.50 -16.76
C THR A 758 22.92 4.32 -17.54
N LYS A 759 21.64 3.91 -17.54
CA LYS A 759 20.54 4.66 -18.17
C LYS A 759 20.33 6.02 -17.49
N TYR A 760 20.30 6.07 -16.16
CA TYR A 760 20.25 7.33 -15.41
C TYR A 760 21.45 8.24 -15.71
N LYS A 761 22.68 7.71 -15.72
CA LYS A 761 23.89 8.48 -16.06
C LYS A 761 23.85 9.01 -17.50
N THR A 762 23.32 8.22 -18.44
CA THR A 762 23.17 8.65 -19.83
C THR A 762 22.18 9.81 -19.93
N ALA A 763 21.00 9.69 -19.29
CA ALA A 763 20.03 10.76 -19.21
C ALA A 763 20.65 12.03 -18.57
N ALA A 764 21.32 11.88 -17.43
CA ALA A 764 22.02 12.99 -16.75
C ALA A 764 23.04 13.70 -17.63
N THR A 765 23.85 12.94 -18.40
CA THR A 765 24.85 13.52 -19.31
C THR A 765 24.19 14.40 -20.37
N ILE A 766 23.06 13.97 -20.91
CA ILE A 766 22.29 14.74 -21.89
C ILE A 766 21.71 15.99 -21.23
N SER A 767 21.03 15.84 -20.09
CA SER A 767 20.44 16.95 -19.33
C SER A 767 21.47 18.03 -19.02
N HIS A 768 22.64 17.66 -18.51
CA HIS A 768 23.74 18.60 -18.22
C HIS A 768 24.24 19.34 -19.46
N LYS A 769 24.50 18.60 -20.54
CA LYS A 769 25.04 19.19 -21.77
C LYS A 769 24.07 20.22 -22.37
N VAL A 770 22.77 19.93 -22.34
CA VAL A 770 21.76 20.86 -22.85
C VAL A 770 21.56 22.03 -21.90
N LEU A 771 21.62 21.81 -20.58
CA LEU A 771 21.58 22.90 -19.59
C LEU A 771 22.67 23.94 -19.86
N ASP A 772 23.92 23.51 -20.06
CA ASP A 772 25.05 24.43 -20.36
C ASP A 772 24.81 25.23 -21.65
N ALA A 773 24.29 24.55 -22.68
CA ALA A 773 23.97 25.19 -23.96
C ALA A 773 22.83 26.21 -23.82
N VAL A 774 21.77 25.89 -23.06
CA VAL A 774 20.65 26.79 -22.82
C VAL A 774 21.07 27.97 -21.93
N ALA A 775 21.92 27.75 -20.94
CA ALA A 775 22.50 28.81 -20.10
C ALA A 775 23.26 29.84 -20.92
N ALA A 776 24.01 29.41 -21.94
CA ALA A 776 24.71 30.32 -22.85
C ALA A 776 23.77 31.17 -23.74
N LEU A 777 22.52 30.74 -23.94
CA LEU A 777 21.51 31.50 -24.71
C LEU A 777 20.78 32.55 -23.87
N CYS A 778 20.88 32.47 -22.54
CA CYS A 778 20.21 33.39 -21.61
C CYS A 778 20.94 34.73 -21.50
N VAL A 779 20.92 35.50 -22.59
CA VAL A 779 21.49 36.85 -22.67
C VAL A 779 20.41 37.93 -22.60
N GLU A 780 20.80 39.18 -22.32
CA GLU A 780 19.87 40.32 -22.29
C GLU A 780 19.14 40.46 -23.63
N GLY A 781 17.81 40.67 -23.57
CA GLY A 781 16.96 40.85 -24.73
C GLY A 781 16.57 39.55 -25.46
N ALA A 782 17.13 38.40 -25.08
CA ALA A 782 16.74 37.12 -25.67
C ALA A 782 15.31 36.74 -25.29
N LYS A 783 14.52 36.29 -26.27
CA LYS A 783 13.14 35.85 -26.06
C LYS A 783 13.10 34.49 -25.40
N ILE A 784 12.33 34.38 -24.32
CA ILE A 784 12.20 33.16 -23.53
C ILE A 784 11.67 31.99 -24.36
N VAL A 785 10.67 32.25 -25.22
CA VAL A 785 10.08 31.21 -26.08
C VAL A 785 11.10 30.60 -27.03
N GLU A 786 11.97 31.42 -27.62
CA GLU A 786 13.00 30.98 -28.57
C GLU A 786 14.07 30.14 -27.88
N ILE A 787 14.49 30.54 -26.68
CA ILE A 787 15.43 29.78 -25.86
C ILE A 787 14.85 28.41 -25.51
N CYS A 788 13.57 28.37 -25.09
CA CYS A 788 12.90 27.12 -24.73
C CYS A 788 12.75 26.17 -25.94
N GLN A 789 12.39 26.69 -27.12
CA GLN A 789 12.36 25.90 -28.35
C GLN A 789 13.73 25.34 -28.68
N LYS A 790 14.78 26.16 -28.58
CA LYS A 790 16.14 25.72 -28.90
C LYS A 790 16.65 24.64 -27.93
N GLY A 791 16.33 24.75 -26.65
CA GLY A 791 16.69 23.71 -25.69
C GLY A 791 15.96 22.38 -25.93
N ASP A 792 14.69 22.43 -26.32
CA ASP A 792 13.94 21.21 -26.65
C ASP A 792 14.52 20.51 -27.89
N GLU A 793 14.85 21.27 -28.93
CA GLU A 793 15.55 20.75 -30.12
C GLU A 793 16.87 20.07 -29.73
N LEU A 794 17.68 20.72 -28.88
CA LEU A 794 18.96 20.16 -28.42
C LEU A 794 18.78 18.90 -27.58
N LEU A 795 17.75 18.83 -26.72
CA LEU A 795 17.40 17.61 -26.00
C LEU A 795 17.09 16.47 -26.97
N GLU A 796 16.19 16.70 -27.93
CA GLU A 796 15.81 15.69 -28.92
C GLU A 796 17.01 15.20 -29.75
N GLU A 797 17.88 16.11 -30.19
CA GLU A 797 19.11 15.78 -30.91
C GLU A 797 20.06 14.91 -30.09
N GLU A 798 20.31 15.25 -28.83
CA GLU A 798 21.20 14.48 -27.95
C GLU A 798 20.61 13.12 -27.57
N ILE A 799 19.30 13.04 -27.32
CA ILE A 799 18.59 11.78 -27.05
C ILE A 799 18.63 10.86 -28.29
N ALA A 800 18.54 11.42 -29.49
CA ALA A 800 18.64 10.64 -30.73
C ALA A 800 20.04 10.01 -30.92
N LYS A 801 21.10 10.57 -30.32
CA LYS A 801 22.49 10.09 -30.45
C LYS A 801 22.76 8.79 -29.67
N VAL A 802 22.03 8.54 -28.59
CA VAL A 802 22.26 7.38 -27.70
C VAL A 802 21.34 6.19 -28.02
N TYR A 803 21.75 4.96 -27.72
CA TYR A 803 20.96 3.74 -27.93
C TYR A 803 20.38 3.58 -29.35
N LYS A 804 21.12 3.99 -30.39
CA LYS A 804 20.70 3.83 -31.80
C LYS A 804 20.51 2.35 -32.16
N GLY A 805 19.47 2.05 -32.93
CA GLY A 805 19.16 0.68 -33.38
C GLY A 805 18.56 -0.23 -32.30
N LYS A 806 18.51 0.21 -31.03
CA LYS A 806 17.90 -0.54 -29.93
C LYS A 806 16.45 -0.08 -29.71
N LYS A 807 15.54 -1.03 -29.49
CA LYS A 807 14.13 -0.74 -29.14
C LYS A 807 14.00 -0.34 -27.67
N ILE A 808 14.54 0.82 -27.31
CA ILE A 808 14.49 1.39 -25.96
C ILE A 808 13.70 2.70 -26.01
N THR A 809 12.72 2.84 -25.13
CA THR A 809 11.96 4.10 -24.96
C THR A 809 12.91 5.18 -24.50
N LYS A 810 12.88 6.36 -25.11
CA LYS A 810 13.73 7.50 -24.73
C LYS A 810 13.07 8.80 -25.18
N GLY A 811 13.33 9.89 -24.49
CA GLY A 811 12.68 11.17 -24.77
C GLY A 811 12.98 12.24 -23.74
N VAL A 812 12.25 13.34 -23.83
CA VAL A 812 12.32 14.45 -22.87
C VAL A 812 11.78 13.97 -21.52
N GLY A 813 12.56 14.19 -20.45
CA GLY A 813 12.19 13.90 -19.06
C GLY A 813 11.59 15.11 -18.35
N HIS A 814 11.93 16.32 -18.79
CA HIS A 814 11.27 17.57 -18.42
C HIS A 814 11.52 18.60 -19.55
N PRO A 815 10.51 19.36 -20.01
CA PRO A 815 10.70 20.32 -21.08
C PRO A 815 11.71 21.40 -20.70
N THR A 816 12.29 22.05 -21.71
CA THR A 816 13.06 23.26 -21.48
C THR A 816 12.15 24.37 -21.02
N THR A 817 12.55 24.95 -19.89
CA THR A 817 11.88 26.08 -19.26
C THR A 817 12.92 27.12 -18.87
N VAL A 818 12.56 28.40 -19.04
CA VAL A 818 13.38 29.54 -18.64
C VAL A 818 12.47 30.50 -17.90
N SER A 819 12.70 30.64 -16.60
CA SER A 819 11.79 31.31 -15.67
C SER A 819 12.37 32.66 -15.22
N PRO A 820 11.68 33.78 -15.50
CA PRO A 820 12.06 35.14 -15.05
C PRO A 820 12.22 35.23 -13.52
N SER A 821 12.85 36.31 -13.02
CA SER A 821 13.27 36.46 -11.61
C SER A 821 12.21 36.07 -10.58
N SER A 822 10.99 36.58 -10.70
CA SER A 822 9.92 36.34 -9.72
C SER A 822 9.11 35.06 -9.95
N HIS A 823 9.35 34.32 -11.04
CA HIS A 823 8.61 33.09 -11.35
C HIS A 823 9.14 31.93 -10.51
N VAL A 824 8.21 31.16 -9.95
CA VAL A 824 8.49 29.93 -9.18
C VAL A 824 8.24 28.72 -10.08
N THR A 825 7.04 28.62 -10.67
CA THR A 825 6.72 27.53 -11.61
C THR A 825 7.62 27.61 -12.85
N PRO A 826 8.19 26.48 -13.32
CA PRO A 826 8.98 26.45 -14.55
C PRO A 826 8.20 27.04 -15.75
N TYR A 827 8.73 28.13 -16.32
CA TYR A 827 8.03 28.90 -17.36
C TYR A 827 8.41 28.46 -18.77
N THR A 828 7.41 28.19 -19.61
CA THR A 828 7.61 27.67 -20.97
C THR A 828 6.44 28.11 -21.88
N PRO A 829 6.44 29.36 -22.37
CA PRO A 829 5.30 29.94 -23.05
C PRO A 829 5.02 29.32 -24.43
N LEU A 830 3.80 29.53 -24.92
CA LEU A 830 3.37 29.16 -26.27
C LEU A 830 3.77 30.22 -27.29
N VAL A 831 4.01 29.80 -28.53
CA VAL A 831 4.31 30.73 -29.64
C VAL A 831 3.06 31.53 -30.01
N SER A 832 1.87 30.92 -29.94
CA SER A 832 0.61 31.57 -30.31
C SER A 832 0.06 32.56 -29.27
N ASP A 833 0.62 32.62 -28.06
CA ASP A 833 0.21 33.60 -27.05
C ASP A 833 1.13 34.82 -27.13
N ALA A 834 0.79 35.77 -28.02
CA ALA A 834 1.66 36.88 -28.42
C ALA A 834 2.25 37.72 -27.28
N GLN A 835 1.50 37.95 -26.20
CA GLN A 835 2.02 38.71 -25.05
C GLN A 835 3.10 37.94 -24.29
N GLU A 836 2.93 36.63 -24.15
CA GLU A 836 3.88 35.77 -23.44
C GLU A 836 5.11 35.46 -24.30
N ALA A 837 4.91 35.26 -25.61
CA ALA A 837 5.97 34.97 -26.58
C ALA A 837 6.98 36.12 -26.76
N GLU A 838 6.55 37.36 -26.54
CA GLU A 838 7.42 38.55 -26.59
C GLU A 838 8.18 38.80 -25.28
N THR A 839 8.07 37.93 -24.27
CA THR A 839 8.80 38.07 -23.02
C THR A 839 10.30 37.86 -23.24
N THR A 840 11.10 38.88 -22.92
CA THR A 840 12.57 38.87 -23.03
C THR A 840 13.23 38.89 -21.66
N LEU A 841 14.41 38.28 -21.56
CA LEU A 841 15.27 38.36 -20.38
C LEU A 841 15.85 39.77 -20.20
N LYS A 842 15.92 40.25 -18.96
CA LYS A 842 16.44 41.59 -18.62
C LYS A 842 17.81 41.51 -17.97
N ALA A 843 18.67 42.52 -18.15
CA ALA A 843 19.94 42.59 -17.44
C ALA A 843 19.74 42.57 -15.91
N GLY A 844 20.60 41.83 -15.20
CA GLY A 844 20.54 41.62 -13.75
C GLY A 844 19.47 40.64 -13.29
N GLU A 845 18.69 40.05 -14.21
CA GLU A 845 17.65 39.08 -13.85
C GLU A 845 18.25 37.71 -13.49
N ILE A 846 17.71 37.07 -12.44
CA ILE A 846 18.07 35.70 -12.05
C ILE A 846 17.12 34.75 -12.79
N ALA A 847 17.54 34.30 -13.97
CA ALA A 847 16.77 33.39 -14.80
C ALA A 847 17.03 31.94 -14.39
N LYS A 848 15.95 31.17 -14.15
CA LYS A 848 16.05 29.75 -13.77
C LYS A 848 15.79 28.86 -14.97
N ILE A 849 16.71 27.95 -15.23
CA ILE A 849 16.67 27.05 -16.37
C ILE A 849 16.45 25.64 -15.85
N GLN A 850 15.31 25.03 -16.20
CA GLN A 850 14.98 23.67 -15.77
C GLN A 850 14.62 22.81 -16.99
N LEU A 851 15.25 21.64 -17.08
CA LEU A 851 15.10 20.69 -18.19
C LEU A 851 15.56 19.28 -17.80
N GLY A 852 15.27 18.29 -18.62
CA GLY A 852 15.67 16.91 -18.35
C GLY A 852 15.45 15.94 -19.49
N ALA A 853 16.21 14.85 -19.49
CA ALA A 853 16.09 13.72 -20.41
C ALA A 853 15.64 12.44 -19.67
N GLN A 854 15.11 11.46 -20.41
CA GLN A 854 14.84 10.12 -19.88
C GLN A 854 15.30 9.03 -20.85
N ILE A 855 15.83 7.94 -20.29
CA ILE A 855 16.20 6.72 -21.01
C ILE A 855 15.51 5.53 -20.34
N ASP A 856 14.72 4.79 -21.10
CA ASP A 856 13.94 3.61 -20.70
C ASP A 856 13.01 3.86 -19.51
N GLY A 857 12.49 5.08 -19.39
CA GLY A 857 11.70 5.53 -18.25
C GLY A 857 12.54 6.01 -17.06
N PHE A 858 13.87 6.00 -17.12
CA PHE A 858 14.72 6.56 -16.06
C PHE A 858 15.05 8.01 -16.38
N GLY A 859 14.32 8.93 -15.73
CA GLY A 859 14.44 10.37 -15.96
C GLY A 859 15.46 11.04 -15.06
N THR A 860 16.09 12.10 -15.57
CA THR A 860 16.86 13.04 -14.76
C THR A 860 16.41 14.46 -15.07
N ILE A 861 16.25 15.26 -14.02
CA ILE A 861 15.86 16.67 -14.12
C ILE A 861 16.97 17.49 -13.45
N VAL A 862 17.29 18.62 -14.06
CA VAL A 862 18.23 19.58 -13.50
C VAL A 862 17.64 20.99 -13.60
N CYS A 863 17.83 21.78 -12.55
CA CYS A 863 17.54 23.21 -12.55
C CYS A 863 18.77 23.96 -12.06
N ASP A 864 19.19 24.94 -12.84
CA ASP A 864 20.25 25.89 -12.50
C ASP A 864 19.78 27.31 -12.75
N GLN A 865 20.59 28.29 -12.38
CA GLN A 865 20.27 29.70 -12.51
C GLN A 865 21.43 30.50 -13.09
N VAL A 866 21.07 31.51 -13.87
CA VAL A 866 22.02 32.45 -14.48
C VAL A 866 21.61 33.87 -14.19
N VAL A 867 22.58 34.73 -13.93
CA VAL A 867 22.36 36.17 -13.83
C VAL A 867 22.60 36.79 -15.20
N VAL A 868 21.56 37.36 -15.78
CA VAL A 868 21.57 37.81 -17.18
C VAL A 868 22.43 39.07 -17.31
N GLY A 869 23.44 39.03 -18.18
CA GLY A 869 24.23 40.20 -18.55
C GLY A 869 25.17 40.75 -17.46
N GLN A 870 25.45 39.98 -16.40
CA GLN A 870 26.38 40.38 -15.34
C GLN A 870 27.46 39.32 -15.10
N ASP A 871 28.72 39.75 -15.12
CA ASP A 871 29.87 38.87 -14.81
C ASP A 871 30.17 38.79 -13.31
N GLU A 872 29.87 39.84 -12.55
CA GLU A 872 30.04 39.91 -11.10
C GLU A 872 28.70 40.28 -10.46
N VAL A 873 28.30 39.52 -9.44
CA VAL A 873 27.03 39.64 -8.73
C VAL A 873 27.33 39.98 -7.28
N THR A 874 26.78 41.08 -6.79
CA THR A 874 26.95 41.54 -5.39
C THR A 874 25.59 41.88 -4.78
N GLY A 875 25.57 42.20 -3.48
CA GLY A 875 24.36 42.62 -2.79
C GLY A 875 23.35 41.48 -2.60
N ARG A 876 22.05 41.79 -2.73
CA ARG A 876 20.96 40.88 -2.36
C ARG A 876 20.84 39.69 -3.31
N GLU A 877 21.15 39.87 -4.58
CA GLU A 877 21.17 38.80 -5.58
C GLU A 877 22.30 37.80 -5.26
N ALA A 878 23.46 38.29 -4.81
CA ALA A 878 24.55 37.43 -4.36
C ALA A 878 24.19 36.67 -3.06
N ASP A 879 23.53 37.34 -2.12
CA ASP A 879 22.98 36.72 -0.91
C ASP A 879 22.04 35.55 -1.28
N LEU A 880 21.10 35.79 -2.21
CA LEU A 880 20.11 34.81 -2.63
C LEU A 880 20.73 33.57 -3.28
N ILE A 881 21.65 33.77 -4.22
CA ILE A 881 22.34 32.67 -4.93
C ILE A 881 23.18 31.85 -3.93
N THR A 882 23.92 32.54 -3.06
CA THR A 882 24.77 31.91 -2.04
C THR A 882 23.94 31.12 -1.04
N ALA A 883 22.84 31.69 -0.54
CA ALA A 883 21.91 31.02 0.36
C ALA A 883 21.31 29.76 -0.26
N THR A 884 20.90 29.83 -1.52
CA THR A 884 20.26 28.71 -2.23
C THR A 884 21.26 27.57 -2.43
N HIS A 885 22.51 27.90 -2.77
CA HIS A 885 23.59 26.91 -2.86
C HIS A 885 23.80 26.18 -1.54
N TYR A 886 23.98 26.90 -0.44
CA TYR A 886 24.21 26.28 0.87
C TYR A 886 22.99 25.51 1.39
N ALA A 887 21.76 25.99 1.11
CA ALA A 887 20.54 25.25 1.42
C ALA A 887 20.49 23.91 0.66
N ASN A 888 20.89 23.88 -0.61
CA ASN A 888 21.00 22.63 -1.38
C ASN A 888 22.08 21.69 -0.81
N GLU A 889 23.28 22.21 -0.53
CA GLU A 889 24.35 21.41 0.08
C GLU A 889 23.98 20.86 1.46
N LEU A 890 23.21 21.62 2.24
CA LEU A 890 22.69 21.20 3.54
C LEU A 890 21.62 20.11 3.37
N LEU A 891 20.62 20.32 2.50
CA LEU A 891 19.56 19.34 2.27
C LEU A 891 20.13 18.00 1.80
N LEU A 892 21.07 18.02 0.85
CA LEU A 892 21.72 16.80 0.38
C LEU A 892 22.39 16.01 1.51
N ARG A 893 23.01 16.68 2.49
CA ARG A 893 23.63 16.01 3.65
C ARG A 893 22.61 15.48 4.66
N LEU A 894 21.49 16.18 4.81
CA LEU A 894 20.36 15.73 5.63
C LEU A 894 19.65 14.52 5.00
N MET A 895 19.78 14.32 3.69
CA MET A 895 19.25 13.15 2.98
C MET A 895 20.17 11.91 3.03
N VAL A 896 21.39 12.02 3.56
CA VAL A 896 22.27 10.85 3.74
C VAL A 896 21.68 9.97 4.85
N PRO A 897 21.36 8.68 4.59
CA PRO A 897 20.87 7.78 5.61
C PRO A 897 21.83 7.71 6.82
N PRO A 898 21.31 7.81 8.07
CA PRO A 898 22.14 7.73 9.27
C PRO A 898 23.03 6.48 9.29
N GLY A 899 24.26 6.63 9.76
CA GLY A 899 25.25 5.54 9.83
C GLY A 899 25.89 5.12 8.50
N LEU A 900 25.32 5.47 7.34
CA LEU A 900 25.79 5.00 6.03
C LEU A 900 27.25 5.37 5.73
N LEU A 901 27.63 6.58 6.16
CA LEU A 901 28.95 7.17 5.96
C LEU A 901 29.76 7.28 7.25
N ALA A 902 29.31 6.64 8.34
CA ALA A 902 30.01 6.71 9.61
C ALA A 902 31.42 6.09 9.51
N THR A 903 32.39 6.82 10.03
CA THR A 903 33.80 6.42 10.14
C THR A 903 34.19 6.40 11.61
N GLY A 904 35.08 5.51 12.01
CA GLY A 904 35.48 5.38 13.42
C GLY A 904 35.46 3.93 13.90
N THR A 905 35.39 3.75 15.23
CA THR A 905 35.26 2.44 15.87
C THR A 905 33.91 1.80 15.55
N GLU A 906 33.77 0.49 15.81
CA GLU A 906 32.49 -0.20 15.63
C GLU A 906 31.40 0.35 16.57
N GLU A 907 31.76 0.82 17.77
CA GLU A 907 30.82 1.53 18.65
C GLU A 907 30.34 2.85 18.04
N GLU A 908 31.24 3.63 17.44
CA GLU A 908 30.89 4.92 16.80
C GLU A 908 29.99 4.71 15.57
N LYS A 909 30.26 3.68 14.76
CA LYS A 909 29.40 3.30 13.63
C LYS A 909 28.02 2.81 14.09
N LYS A 910 27.96 1.97 15.14
CA LYS A 910 26.68 1.53 15.72
C LYS A 910 25.88 2.70 16.28
N LYS A 911 26.55 3.64 16.95
CA LYS A 911 25.92 4.86 17.46
C LYS A 911 25.36 5.71 16.32
N ALA A 912 26.13 5.94 15.26
CA ALA A 912 25.69 6.70 14.10
C ALA A 912 24.56 6.01 13.31
N ALA A 913 24.54 4.67 13.25
CA ALA A 913 23.47 3.91 12.62
C ALA A 913 22.18 3.85 13.47
N ALA A 914 22.30 4.05 14.79
CA ALA A 914 21.16 4.16 15.69
C ALA A 914 20.55 5.57 15.73
N GLU A 915 21.22 6.58 15.15
CA GLU A 915 20.64 7.92 14.99
C GLU A 915 19.44 7.89 14.05
N ARG A 916 18.37 8.58 14.43
CA ARG A 916 17.18 8.70 13.59
C ARG A 916 17.43 9.72 12.48
N ALA A 917 16.88 9.44 11.30
CA ALA A 917 16.88 10.41 10.20
C ALA A 917 16.16 11.70 10.63
N PRO A 918 16.62 12.88 10.15
CA PRO A 918 15.99 14.14 10.49
C PRO A 918 14.54 14.17 10.01
N THR A 919 13.63 14.61 10.87
CA THR A 919 12.22 14.82 10.48
C THR A 919 12.14 15.96 9.47
N GLN A 920 11.11 15.96 8.60
CA GLN A 920 10.96 17.02 7.61
C GLN A 920 10.77 18.42 8.23
N ALA A 921 10.21 18.49 9.45
CA ALA A 921 10.15 19.74 10.22
C ALA A 921 11.54 20.23 10.62
N GLN A 922 12.43 19.34 11.08
CA GLN A 922 13.82 19.68 11.37
C GLN A 922 14.58 20.09 10.11
N ILE A 923 14.36 19.38 8.99
CA ILE A 923 14.93 19.75 7.68
C ILE A 923 14.49 21.18 7.32
N SER A 924 13.19 21.47 7.36
CA SER A 924 12.66 22.80 7.04
C SER A 924 13.25 23.89 7.95
N GLN A 925 13.30 23.65 9.27
CA GLN A 925 13.86 24.61 10.23
C GLN A 925 15.35 24.91 9.97
N LEU A 926 16.14 23.90 9.65
CA LEU A 926 17.57 24.07 9.34
C LEU A 926 17.76 24.83 8.02
N ILE A 927 16.94 24.56 7.01
CA ILE A 927 16.97 25.29 5.74
C ILE A 927 16.50 26.74 5.91
N GLU A 928 15.47 26.99 6.72
CA GLU A 928 15.00 28.34 7.06
C GLU A 928 16.07 29.14 7.81
N LYS A 929 16.84 28.51 8.70
CA LYS A 929 18.00 29.14 9.34
C LYS A 929 19.08 29.53 8.31
N VAL A 930 19.37 28.69 7.33
CA VAL A 930 20.30 29.05 6.23
C VAL A 930 19.76 30.23 5.44
N ALA A 931 18.50 30.20 5.03
CA ALA A 931 17.88 31.30 4.29
C ALA A 931 17.97 32.61 5.07
N LYS A 932 17.65 32.57 6.37
CA LYS A 932 17.70 33.73 7.27
C LYS A 932 19.10 34.32 7.46
N ALA A 933 20.17 33.51 7.44
CA ALA A 933 21.55 34.00 7.53
C ALA A 933 21.91 34.96 6.37
N TYR A 934 21.18 34.87 5.26
CA TYR A 934 21.32 35.72 4.09
C TYR A 934 20.10 36.64 3.88
N ASP A 935 19.27 36.83 4.92
CA ASP A 935 17.99 37.55 4.87
C ASP A 935 17.05 37.10 3.75
N CYS A 936 17.08 35.83 3.38
CA CYS A 936 16.17 35.23 2.40
C CYS A 936 15.11 34.40 3.12
N ASN A 937 14.06 34.02 2.39
CA ASN A 937 13.01 33.12 2.86
C ASN A 937 12.90 31.90 1.96
N VAL A 938 12.50 30.76 2.52
CA VAL A 938 12.24 29.54 1.74
C VAL A 938 10.95 29.71 0.97
N VAL A 939 10.94 29.34 -0.32
CA VAL A 939 9.73 29.32 -1.13
C VAL A 939 8.82 28.20 -0.62
N GLU A 940 7.61 28.56 -0.20
CA GLU A 940 6.69 27.61 0.41
C GLU A 940 6.32 26.46 -0.52
N ASN A 941 6.18 25.26 0.04
CA ASN A 941 5.87 24.03 -0.69
C ASN A 941 6.92 23.60 -1.74
N THR A 942 8.16 24.12 -1.68
CA THR A 942 9.26 23.56 -2.48
C THR A 942 9.39 22.06 -2.18
N THR A 943 9.29 21.21 -3.20
CA THR A 943 9.14 19.76 -3.02
C THR A 943 10.23 18.98 -3.74
N SER A 944 10.98 18.17 -3.01
CA SER A 944 11.86 17.14 -3.57
C SER A 944 11.11 15.81 -3.69
N TRP A 945 11.27 15.09 -4.80
CA TRP A 945 10.51 13.88 -5.11
C TRP A 945 11.40 12.65 -5.33
N LEU A 946 10.91 11.48 -4.93
CA LEU A 946 11.45 10.19 -5.36
C LEU A 946 11.15 9.96 -6.85
N PHE A 947 12.16 9.49 -7.59
CA PHE A 947 12.07 9.12 -9.00
C PHE A 947 12.10 7.59 -9.15
N GLU A 948 11.30 7.10 -10.09
CA GLU A 948 11.26 5.71 -10.50
C GLU A 948 11.18 5.58 -12.02
N ARG A 949 11.15 4.32 -12.51
CA ARG A 949 10.93 4.07 -13.94
C ARG A 949 9.53 4.57 -14.36
N ASN A 950 9.51 5.53 -15.26
CA ASN A 950 8.35 6.27 -15.78
C ASN A 950 7.61 7.12 -14.74
N GLU A 951 8.26 7.50 -13.64
CA GLU A 951 7.65 8.37 -12.62
C GLU A 951 8.71 9.30 -12.02
N ILE A 952 8.37 10.58 -11.88
CA ILE A 952 9.24 11.63 -11.32
C ILE A 952 8.60 12.31 -10.09
N GLU A 953 7.37 11.94 -9.76
CA GLU A 953 6.66 12.36 -8.55
C GLU A 953 6.10 11.11 -7.85
N ALA A 954 6.98 10.20 -7.44
CA ALA A 954 6.60 8.96 -6.76
C ALA A 954 6.12 9.21 -5.32
N GLU A 955 5.86 8.13 -4.57
CA GLU A 955 5.19 8.19 -3.26
C GLU A 955 5.95 9.05 -2.23
N LYS A 956 7.27 8.93 -2.16
CA LYS A 956 8.08 9.69 -1.19
C LYS A 956 8.40 11.11 -1.71
N LYS A 957 8.27 12.09 -0.82
CA LYS A 957 8.53 13.50 -1.10
C LYS A 957 8.94 14.27 0.17
N ILE A 958 9.88 15.21 0.04
CA ILE A 958 10.27 16.15 1.09
C ILE A 958 9.70 17.51 0.74
N ILE A 959 8.89 18.10 1.62
CA ILE A 959 8.29 19.42 1.41
C ILE A 959 8.91 20.42 2.38
N LEU A 960 9.49 21.48 1.84
CA LEU A 960 10.07 22.57 2.62
C LEU A 960 9.05 23.69 2.85
N SER A 961 9.05 24.22 4.07
CA SER A 961 8.13 25.28 4.53
C SER A 961 6.68 25.03 4.07
N PRO A 962 6.07 23.89 4.48
CA PRO A 962 4.76 23.49 3.99
C PRO A 962 3.65 24.45 4.40
N GLY A 963 2.73 24.73 3.47
CA GLY A 963 1.49 25.45 3.75
C GLY A 963 0.53 24.65 4.64
N THR A 964 -0.53 25.31 5.13
CA THR A 964 -1.54 24.67 5.97
C THR A 964 -2.21 23.50 5.24
N GLY A 965 -2.14 22.30 5.81
CA GLY A 965 -2.76 21.09 5.24
C GLY A 965 -1.86 20.29 4.27
N VAL A 966 -0.63 20.72 4.02
CA VAL A 966 0.34 20.01 3.16
C VAL A 966 1.46 19.43 4.02
N LYS A 967 1.88 18.18 3.79
CA LYS A 967 3.04 17.55 4.44
C LYS A 967 3.76 16.65 3.45
N GLY A 968 5.08 16.57 3.57
CA GLY A 968 5.84 15.55 2.86
C GLY A 968 5.75 14.19 3.55
N GLU A 969 6.23 13.17 2.86
CA GLU A 969 6.09 11.77 3.25
C GLU A 969 7.35 10.99 2.85
N GLY A 970 7.78 10.07 3.72
CA GLY A 970 8.94 9.20 3.47
C GLY A 970 10.29 9.80 3.88
N VAL A 971 11.28 8.89 3.94
CA VAL A 971 12.68 9.16 4.25
C VAL A 971 13.53 8.60 3.10
N PRO A 972 14.58 9.31 2.64
CA PRO A 972 15.48 8.81 1.60
C PRO A 972 16.26 7.57 2.07
N ASP A 973 16.41 6.58 1.18
CA ASP A 973 17.06 5.31 1.49
C ASP A 973 18.01 4.83 0.37
N VAL A 974 18.86 3.85 0.69
CA VAL A 974 19.79 3.22 -0.25
C VAL A 974 19.02 2.48 -1.34
N GLY A 975 19.38 2.73 -2.60
CA GLY A 975 18.73 2.15 -3.78
C GLY A 975 17.80 3.11 -4.49
N GLU A 976 17.60 4.32 -3.96
CA GLU A 976 16.66 5.31 -4.48
C GLU A 976 17.32 6.40 -5.34
N VAL A 977 16.53 6.98 -6.23
CA VAL A 977 16.89 8.17 -7.02
C VAL A 977 15.93 9.29 -6.68
N TRP A 978 16.42 10.50 -6.45
CA TRP A 978 15.61 11.64 -6.03
C TRP A 978 15.88 12.87 -6.89
N GLY A 979 14.82 13.60 -7.26
CA GLY A 979 14.91 14.98 -7.72
C GLY A 979 14.85 15.92 -6.52
N VAL A 980 15.99 16.46 -6.11
CA VAL A 980 16.14 17.31 -4.93
C VAL A 980 16.04 18.77 -5.33
N GLU A 981 15.01 19.46 -4.86
CA GLU A 981 14.72 20.86 -5.21
C GLU A 981 14.85 21.79 -3.99
N ILE A 982 15.50 22.94 -4.19
CA ILE A 982 15.55 24.08 -3.27
C ILE A 982 15.10 25.33 -3.99
N GLY A 983 14.24 26.12 -3.34
CA GLY A 983 13.84 27.45 -3.80
C GLY A 983 13.88 28.45 -2.65
N LEU A 984 14.60 29.55 -2.84
CA LEU A 984 14.63 30.69 -1.90
C LEU A 984 14.16 31.97 -2.60
N SER A 985 13.61 32.90 -1.82
CA SER A 985 13.11 34.20 -2.26
C SER A 985 13.74 35.34 -1.45
N LEU A 986 13.94 36.48 -2.10
CA LEU A 986 14.23 37.75 -1.44
C LEU A 986 13.00 38.39 -0.80
N GLY A 987 11.79 37.93 -1.17
CA GLY A 987 10.52 38.32 -0.59
C GLY A 987 10.17 37.46 0.62
N SER A 988 8.89 37.31 0.91
CA SER A 988 8.36 36.51 2.03
C SER A 988 8.46 35.00 1.80
N GLY A 989 8.76 34.54 0.59
CA GLY A 989 8.72 33.12 0.21
C GLY A 989 7.30 32.58 -0.01
N LYS A 990 6.27 33.43 0.15
CA LYS A 990 4.89 33.08 -0.20
C LYS A 990 4.68 33.09 -1.69
N VAL A 991 3.78 32.25 -2.17
CA VAL A 991 3.55 32.05 -3.62
C VAL A 991 2.13 32.51 -3.99
N LYS A 992 2.01 33.17 -5.14
CA LYS A 992 0.72 33.53 -5.76
C LYS A 992 0.61 32.97 -7.17
N THR A 993 -0.61 32.67 -7.59
CA THR A 993 -0.90 32.32 -8.98
C THR A 993 -0.69 33.53 -9.88
N LEU A 994 0.01 33.32 -10.99
CA LEU A 994 0.22 34.34 -12.03
C LEU A 994 -0.89 34.23 -13.08
N PRO A 995 -1.33 35.36 -13.67
CA PRO A 995 -2.37 35.37 -14.71
C PRO A 995 -1.80 34.97 -16.09
N LEU A 996 -1.04 33.88 -16.13
CA LEU A 996 -0.39 33.32 -17.32
C LEU A 996 -1.06 32.01 -17.71
N ARG A 997 -0.88 31.55 -18.94
CA ARG A 997 -1.40 30.24 -19.35
C ARG A 997 -0.56 29.11 -18.73
N SER A 998 -1.22 28.12 -18.15
CA SER A 998 -0.55 26.89 -17.70
C SER A 998 -0.22 26.01 -18.92
N THR A 999 1.05 26.01 -19.31
CA THR A 999 1.56 25.25 -20.46
C THR A 999 2.29 23.98 -20.07
N LEU A 1000 2.70 23.84 -18.80
CA LEU A 1000 3.37 22.66 -18.27
C LEU A 1000 2.32 21.67 -17.73
N HIS A 1001 2.38 20.44 -18.22
CA HIS A 1001 1.48 19.36 -17.83
C HIS A 1001 2.25 18.05 -17.69
N ARG A 1002 1.69 17.07 -16.99
CA ARG A 1002 2.13 15.66 -17.08
C ARG A 1002 0.95 14.72 -17.11
N ARG A 1003 1.16 13.49 -17.59
CA ARG A 1003 0.15 12.44 -17.50
C ARG A 1003 0.12 11.86 -16.09
N THR A 1004 -1.07 11.61 -15.57
CA THR A 1004 -1.26 10.88 -14.32
C THR A 1004 -1.54 9.40 -14.60
N THR A 1005 -1.68 8.61 -13.54
CA THR A 1005 -2.17 7.22 -13.61
C THR A 1005 -3.70 7.13 -13.63
N THR A 1006 -4.41 8.26 -13.51
CA THR A 1006 -5.88 8.31 -13.52
C THR A 1006 -6.40 7.90 -14.90
N THR A 1007 -7.47 7.10 -14.92
CA THR A 1007 -8.16 6.72 -16.15
C THR A 1007 -9.51 7.41 -16.26
N TYR A 1008 -9.78 8.02 -17.41
CA TYR A 1008 -11.04 8.72 -17.69
C TYR A 1008 -11.42 8.55 -19.15
N GLY A 1009 -12.70 8.23 -19.41
CA GLY A 1009 -13.23 8.09 -20.76
C GLY A 1009 -13.45 9.45 -21.44
N LEU A 1010 -12.42 9.98 -22.10
CA LEU A 1010 -12.48 11.26 -22.83
C LEU A 1010 -13.55 11.23 -23.94
N LYS A 1011 -14.49 12.18 -23.89
CA LYS A 1011 -15.63 12.24 -24.80
C LYS A 1011 -15.29 12.98 -26.09
N ARG A 1012 -14.41 14.00 -26.05
CA ARG A 1012 -14.07 14.80 -27.23
C ARG A 1012 -13.02 14.09 -28.10
N PRO A 1013 -13.22 14.03 -29.44
CA PRO A 1013 -12.21 13.50 -30.35
C PRO A 1013 -10.86 14.22 -30.24
N SER A 1014 -10.88 15.55 -30.11
CA SER A 1014 -9.68 16.38 -29.94
C SER A 1014 -8.90 15.99 -28.69
N SER A 1015 -9.58 15.75 -27.56
CA SER A 1015 -8.94 15.34 -26.31
C SER A 1015 -8.34 13.94 -26.40
N ARG A 1016 -9.00 13.00 -27.06
CA ARG A 1016 -8.43 11.65 -27.33
C ARG A 1016 -7.18 11.73 -28.21
N GLN A 1017 -7.21 12.56 -29.25
CA GLN A 1017 -6.07 12.75 -30.14
C GLN A 1017 -4.89 13.38 -29.39
N THR A 1018 -5.12 14.47 -28.66
CA THR A 1018 -4.10 15.12 -27.83
C THR A 1018 -3.50 14.15 -26.80
N LEU A 1019 -4.33 13.38 -26.09
CA LEU A 1019 -3.83 12.38 -25.14
C LEU A 1019 -3.00 11.29 -25.84
N SER A 1020 -3.43 10.81 -27.01
CA SER A 1020 -2.69 9.79 -27.77
C SER A 1020 -1.30 10.29 -28.20
N GLU A 1021 -1.19 11.55 -28.61
CA GLU A 1021 0.08 12.18 -28.93
C GLU A 1021 0.98 12.27 -27.70
N ILE A 1022 0.44 12.76 -26.57
CA ILE A 1022 1.16 12.86 -25.29
C ILE A 1022 1.70 11.51 -24.83
N VAL A 1023 0.85 10.47 -24.87
CA VAL A 1023 1.22 9.10 -24.48
C VAL A 1023 2.38 8.59 -25.33
N LYS A 1024 2.36 8.87 -26.64
CA LYS A 1024 3.37 8.41 -27.58
C LYS A 1024 4.70 9.17 -27.44
N LYS A 1025 4.64 10.49 -27.26
CA LYS A 1025 5.84 11.36 -27.21
C LYS A 1025 6.50 11.39 -25.83
N PHE A 1026 5.71 11.53 -24.77
CA PHE A 1026 6.21 11.86 -23.42
C PHE A 1026 5.92 10.77 -22.39
N GLY A 1027 4.98 9.87 -22.66
CA GLY A 1027 4.58 8.84 -21.70
C GLY A 1027 3.94 9.47 -20.46
N GLN A 1028 4.64 9.43 -19.32
CA GLN A 1028 4.22 10.03 -18.04
C GLN A 1028 5.04 11.25 -17.63
N PHE A 1029 6.09 11.58 -18.39
CA PHE A 1029 6.97 12.69 -18.06
C PHE A 1029 6.29 14.05 -18.31
N PRO A 1030 6.70 15.11 -17.58
CA PRO A 1030 6.28 16.46 -17.87
C PRO A 1030 6.57 16.86 -19.31
N PHE A 1031 5.67 17.67 -19.88
CA PHE A 1031 5.78 18.22 -21.22
C PHE A 1031 5.16 19.61 -21.28
N SER A 1032 5.59 20.42 -22.24
CA SER A 1032 4.95 21.69 -22.57
C SER A 1032 3.92 21.51 -23.67
N LEU A 1033 2.80 22.23 -23.60
CA LEU A 1033 1.83 22.31 -24.70
C LEU A 1033 2.48 22.79 -26.02
N ARG A 1034 3.60 23.53 -25.96
CA ARG A 1034 4.37 23.97 -27.13
C ARG A 1034 5.00 22.79 -27.90
N GLN A 1035 5.30 21.68 -27.22
CA GLN A 1035 5.95 20.51 -27.82
C GLN A 1035 4.96 19.58 -28.56
N LEU A 1036 3.67 19.92 -28.55
CA LEU A 1036 2.65 19.22 -29.33
C LEU A 1036 2.60 19.78 -30.76
N ASP A 1037 2.21 18.92 -31.70
CA ASP A 1037 2.28 19.23 -33.14
C ASP A 1037 1.40 20.43 -33.54
N ASP A 1038 0.29 20.66 -32.83
CA ASP A 1038 -0.64 21.76 -33.07
C ASP A 1038 -1.08 22.41 -31.75
N GLU A 1039 -0.61 23.65 -31.50
CA GLU A 1039 -0.93 24.40 -30.27
C GLU A 1039 -2.44 24.67 -30.13
N LYS A 1040 -3.17 24.88 -31.23
CA LYS A 1040 -4.61 25.16 -31.19
C LYS A 1040 -5.39 23.90 -30.79
N ALA A 1041 -5.04 22.75 -31.36
CA ALA A 1041 -5.60 21.47 -30.97
C ALA A 1041 -5.24 21.13 -29.51
N ALA A 1042 -3.99 21.37 -29.10
CA ALA A 1042 -3.52 21.18 -27.73
C ALA A 1042 -4.33 21.99 -26.72
N LYS A 1043 -4.52 23.31 -26.97
CA LYS A 1043 -5.33 24.21 -26.13
C LYS A 1043 -6.76 23.68 -25.91
N VAL A 1044 -7.37 23.08 -26.92
CA VAL A 1044 -8.74 22.54 -26.84
C VAL A 1044 -8.74 21.16 -26.17
N GLY A 1045 -7.80 20.30 -26.53
CA GLY A 1045 -7.71 18.92 -26.08
C GLY A 1045 -7.42 18.80 -24.58
N VAL A 1046 -6.50 19.64 -24.07
CA VAL A 1046 -6.01 19.59 -22.69
C VAL A 1046 -7.11 19.87 -21.64
N VAL A 1047 -8.12 20.69 -21.97
CA VAL A 1047 -9.16 21.11 -21.02
C VAL A 1047 -9.96 19.92 -20.46
N GLU A 1048 -10.38 18.98 -21.32
CA GLU A 1048 -11.07 17.78 -20.84
C GLU A 1048 -10.12 16.84 -20.10
N CYS A 1049 -8.86 16.77 -20.55
CA CYS A 1049 -7.86 15.91 -19.96
C CYS A 1049 -7.51 16.32 -18.52
N VAL A 1050 -7.35 17.61 -18.26
CA VAL A 1050 -7.12 18.11 -16.88
C VAL A 1050 -8.36 17.92 -16.02
N ARG A 1051 -9.55 18.29 -16.53
CA ARG A 1051 -10.81 18.13 -15.79
C ARG A 1051 -11.11 16.66 -15.45
N GLY A 1052 -10.73 15.74 -16.33
CA GLY A 1052 -10.85 14.30 -16.12
C GLY A 1052 -9.73 13.71 -15.25
N GLY A 1053 -8.77 14.51 -14.79
CA GLY A 1053 -7.65 14.08 -13.96
C GLY A 1053 -6.57 13.27 -14.68
N VAL A 1054 -6.71 13.00 -15.99
CA VAL A 1054 -5.73 12.22 -16.77
C VAL A 1054 -4.43 13.01 -17.03
N LEU A 1055 -4.51 14.34 -16.99
CA LEU A 1055 -3.36 15.23 -16.97
C LEU A 1055 -3.37 16.05 -15.68
N ARG A 1056 -2.19 16.17 -15.06
CA ARG A 1056 -1.92 17.16 -14.02
C ARG A 1056 -1.44 18.44 -14.69
N GLN A 1057 -2.04 19.56 -14.30
CA GLN A 1057 -1.66 20.90 -14.72
C GLN A 1057 -0.74 21.52 -13.65
N TYR A 1058 0.36 22.12 -14.07
CA TYR A 1058 1.22 22.91 -13.19
C TYR A 1058 0.86 24.39 -13.35
N GLU A 1059 0.18 24.95 -12.36
CA GLU A 1059 -0.28 26.33 -12.43
C GLU A 1059 0.89 27.32 -12.39
N PRO A 1060 0.91 28.36 -13.26
CA PRO A 1060 1.91 29.41 -13.20
C PRO A 1060 1.84 30.13 -11.86
N ALA A 1061 2.96 30.12 -11.15
CA ALA A 1061 3.06 30.69 -9.83
C ALA A 1061 4.36 31.48 -9.70
N GLY A 1062 4.32 32.55 -8.92
CA GLY A 1062 5.45 33.42 -8.65
C GLY A 1062 5.47 33.89 -7.20
N ASP A 1063 6.54 34.56 -6.83
CA ASP A 1063 6.67 35.16 -5.50
C ASP A 1063 5.55 36.17 -5.25
N ALA A 1064 4.94 36.11 -4.06
CA ALA A 1064 3.82 36.95 -3.68
C ALA A 1064 4.17 38.45 -3.70
N ASP A 1065 5.40 38.78 -3.32
CA ASP A 1065 5.94 40.14 -3.27
C ASP A 1065 6.55 40.58 -4.61
N ASN A 1066 6.49 39.72 -5.64
CA ASN A 1066 7.21 39.86 -6.91
C ASN A 1066 8.72 39.99 -6.74
N ALA A 1067 9.28 39.48 -5.64
CA ALA A 1067 10.71 39.51 -5.39
C ALA A 1067 11.45 38.45 -6.23
N PRO A 1068 12.76 38.62 -6.49
CA PRO A 1068 13.57 37.59 -7.13
C PRO A 1068 13.60 36.28 -6.32
N VAL A 1069 13.47 35.18 -7.05
CA VAL A 1069 13.53 33.80 -6.56
C VAL A 1069 14.68 33.08 -7.24
N SER A 1070 15.39 32.27 -6.48
CA SER A 1070 16.48 31.41 -6.90
C SER A 1070 16.07 29.95 -6.68
N ARG A 1071 16.29 29.07 -7.67
CA ARG A 1071 15.95 27.64 -7.57
C ARG A 1071 17.06 26.75 -8.11
N LEU A 1072 17.29 25.64 -7.42
CA LEU A 1072 18.20 24.58 -7.83
C LEU A 1072 17.47 23.24 -7.78
N LEU A 1073 17.71 22.37 -8.77
CA LEU A 1073 17.21 21.00 -8.76
C LEU A 1073 18.35 20.04 -9.17
N THR A 1074 18.64 19.10 -8.28
CA THR A 1074 19.70 18.09 -8.43
C THR A 1074 19.07 16.71 -8.48
N THR A 1075 19.31 15.91 -9.52
CA THR A 1075 18.97 14.48 -9.47
C THR A 1075 20.10 13.69 -8.81
N ILE A 1076 19.81 12.96 -7.74
CA ILE A 1076 20.78 12.16 -6.99
C ILE A 1076 20.44 10.67 -7.01
N ALA A 1077 21.45 9.82 -6.85
CA ALA A 1077 21.32 8.40 -6.55
C ALA A 1077 21.91 8.09 -5.19
N ILE A 1078 21.15 7.42 -4.32
CA ILE A 1078 21.60 6.99 -3.00
C ILE A 1078 22.06 5.54 -3.11
N THR A 1079 23.34 5.29 -2.86
CA THR A 1079 23.96 3.96 -2.96
C THR A 1079 24.59 3.58 -1.61
N LYS A 1080 25.12 2.36 -1.51
CA LYS A 1080 25.91 1.91 -0.34
C LYS A 1080 27.16 2.78 -0.07
N ASN A 1081 27.54 3.60 -1.05
CA ASN A 1081 28.65 4.55 -0.96
C ASN A 1081 28.20 5.96 -0.58
N GLY A 1082 26.91 6.19 -0.30
CA GLY A 1082 26.32 7.50 -0.08
C GLY A 1082 25.64 8.06 -1.32
N ILE A 1083 25.51 9.38 -1.35
CA ILE A 1083 24.83 10.15 -2.39
C ILE A 1083 25.78 10.44 -3.54
N THR A 1084 25.37 10.06 -4.75
CA THR A 1084 25.99 10.46 -6.01
C THR A 1084 25.09 11.46 -6.70
N LYS A 1085 25.60 12.67 -6.97
CA LYS A 1085 24.91 13.63 -7.84
C LYS A 1085 24.97 13.11 -9.28
N LEU A 1086 23.84 12.68 -9.83
CA LEU A 1086 23.76 12.22 -11.22
C LEU A 1086 23.79 13.42 -12.16
N THR A 1087 22.90 14.39 -11.91
CA THR A 1087 22.92 15.70 -12.55
C THR A 1087 22.71 16.78 -11.50
N ALA A 1088 23.46 17.88 -11.59
CA ALA A 1088 23.44 18.97 -10.62
C ALA A 1088 23.70 20.33 -11.29
N PRO A 1089 23.19 21.44 -10.77
CA PRO A 1089 23.66 22.76 -11.19
C PRO A 1089 25.17 22.93 -10.91
N ALA A 1090 25.82 23.82 -11.65
CA ALA A 1090 27.21 24.17 -11.35
C ALA A 1090 27.30 24.86 -9.99
N ALA A 1091 28.40 24.65 -9.26
CA ALA A 1091 28.64 25.44 -8.06
C ALA A 1091 28.84 26.92 -8.45
N PRO A 1092 28.25 27.88 -7.73
CA PRO A 1092 28.50 29.29 -7.99
C PRO A 1092 30.00 29.60 -7.94
N ASP A 1093 30.47 30.39 -8.89
CA ASP A 1093 31.83 30.94 -8.82
C ASP A 1093 31.85 32.05 -7.76
N PHE A 1094 32.27 31.69 -6.54
CA PHE A 1094 32.35 32.62 -5.41
C PHE A 1094 33.41 33.72 -5.58
N THR A 1095 34.22 33.69 -6.65
CA THR A 1095 35.04 34.86 -7.03
C THR A 1095 34.22 35.95 -7.72
N LYS A 1096 33.09 35.57 -8.33
CA LYS A 1096 32.15 36.42 -9.06
C LYS A 1096 30.87 36.71 -8.28
N VAL A 1097 30.40 35.77 -7.45
CA VAL A 1097 29.22 35.95 -6.59
C VAL A 1097 29.68 36.31 -5.18
N LYS A 1098 29.61 37.60 -4.81
CA LYS A 1098 30.15 38.14 -3.56
C LYS A 1098 29.05 38.58 -2.61
N SER A 1099 28.80 37.74 -1.60
CA SER A 1099 27.98 38.05 -0.42
C SER A 1099 28.87 38.50 0.73
N ASP A 1100 28.48 39.55 1.45
CA ASP A 1100 29.12 39.96 2.71
C ASP A 1100 28.60 39.17 3.92
N LYS A 1101 27.49 38.45 3.74
CA LYS A 1101 26.89 37.54 4.73
C LYS A 1101 27.48 36.13 4.64
N LYS A 1102 27.39 35.42 5.76
CA LYS A 1102 27.86 34.03 5.91
C LYS A 1102 27.03 33.29 6.95
N ILE A 1103 27.06 31.97 6.92
CA ILE A 1103 26.45 31.12 7.94
C ILE A 1103 27.35 31.10 9.18
N GLU A 1104 26.79 31.43 10.34
CA GLU A 1104 27.51 31.42 11.62
C GLU A 1104 26.96 30.37 12.62
N ASP A 1105 25.82 29.73 12.31
CA ASP A 1105 25.24 28.68 13.15
C ASP A 1105 26.13 27.42 13.13
N GLU A 1106 26.69 27.06 14.30
CA GLU A 1106 27.64 25.96 14.45
C GLU A 1106 27.05 24.59 14.08
N GLU A 1107 25.75 24.36 14.30
CA GLU A 1107 25.10 23.10 13.97
C GLU A 1107 25.08 22.92 12.44
N ILE A 1108 24.71 23.97 11.71
CA ILE A 1108 24.68 23.96 10.26
C ILE A 1108 26.09 23.79 9.68
N LEU A 1109 27.07 24.52 10.20
CA LEU A 1109 28.47 24.40 9.75
C LEU A 1109 29.00 22.97 9.93
N LYS A 1110 28.74 22.33 11.09
CA LYS A 1110 29.10 20.92 11.34
C LYS A 1110 28.40 19.96 10.39
N ILE A 1111 27.15 20.22 10.02
CA ILE A 1111 26.45 19.39 9.03
C ILE A 1111 27.12 19.57 7.66
N LEU A 1112 27.39 20.79 7.22
CA LEU A 1112 28.03 21.09 5.92
C LEU A 1112 29.41 20.46 5.75
N GLU A 1113 30.13 20.21 6.85
CA GLU A 1113 31.41 19.47 6.84
C GLU A 1113 31.26 17.97 6.59
N ARG A 1114 30.06 17.39 6.77
CA ARG A 1114 29.82 15.95 6.56
C ARG A 1114 29.99 15.57 5.09
N PRO A 1115 30.53 14.36 4.80
CA PRO A 1115 30.67 13.88 3.44
C PRO A 1115 29.30 13.51 2.83
N LEU A 1116 29.16 13.68 1.52
CA LEU A 1116 28.01 13.16 0.75
C LEU A 1116 28.20 11.69 0.34
N SER A 1117 29.45 11.25 0.19
CA SER A 1117 29.79 9.89 -0.21
C SER A 1117 31.14 9.45 0.37
N LYS A 1118 31.38 8.13 0.42
CA LYS A 1118 32.69 7.58 0.76
C LYS A 1118 33.73 8.05 -0.25
N SER A 1119 34.92 8.42 0.24
CA SER A 1119 36.07 8.73 -0.61
C SER A 1119 36.44 7.49 -1.43
N THR A 1120 36.11 7.50 -2.73
CA THR A 1120 36.74 6.58 -3.68
C THR A 1120 38.15 7.11 -3.90
N GLY A 1121 39.13 6.52 -3.20
CA GLY A 1121 40.53 6.90 -3.34
C GLY A 1121 40.92 6.99 -4.81
N SER A 1122 41.21 8.20 -5.30
CA SER A 1122 41.72 8.38 -6.65
C SER A 1122 43.06 7.65 -6.75
N LYS A 1123 43.15 6.66 -7.64
CA LYS A 1123 44.41 6.01 -8.05
C LYS A 1123 45.32 6.97 -8.86
N LYS A 1124 45.28 8.29 -8.61
CA LYS A 1124 46.15 9.31 -9.20
C LYS A 1124 46.80 10.14 -8.11
N ASN A 1125 47.86 9.59 -7.49
CA ASN A 1125 49.05 10.32 -7.00
C ASN A 1125 50.04 9.43 -6.20
N LYS A 1126 49.87 8.10 -6.15
CA LYS A 1126 50.88 7.19 -5.57
C LYS A 1126 52.14 7.01 -6.43
N ASN A 1127 52.16 7.45 -7.69
CA ASN A 1127 53.32 7.31 -8.57
C ASN A 1127 54.36 8.45 -8.46
N ASN A 1128 54.01 9.64 -7.95
CA ASN A 1128 54.98 10.72 -7.76
C ASN A 1128 55.72 10.67 -6.42
N LYS A 1129 55.13 10.07 -5.37
CA LYS A 1129 55.83 9.83 -4.09
C LYS A 1129 56.75 8.59 -4.11
N LYS A 1130 56.49 7.60 -4.99
CA LYS A 1130 57.37 6.42 -5.16
C LYS A 1130 58.59 6.67 -6.06
N LYS A 1131 58.58 7.70 -6.92
CA LYS A 1131 59.75 8.09 -7.74
C LYS A 1131 60.74 9.01 -7.02
N ALA A 1132 60.30 9.76 -6.00
CA ALA A 1132 61.20 10.57 -5.16
C ALA A 1132 61.92 9.75 -4.06
N ALA A 1133 61.30 8.67 -3.57
CA ALA A 1133 61.87 7.81 -2.52
C ALA A 1133 62.79 6.68 -3.02
N LYS A 1134 62.93 6.50 -4.35
CA LYS A 1134 63.82 5.49 -4.96
C LYS A 1134 65.05 6.08 -5.67
N LYS A 1135 65.28 7.38 -5.57
CA LYS A 1135 66.44 8.08 -6.17
C LYS A 1135 67.41 8.66 -5.14
N ALA A 1136 67.21 8.40 -3.85
CA ALA A 1136 68.04 8.92 -2.76
C ALA A 1136 68.91 7.85 -2.07
N ASP A 1137 68.99 6.62 -2.62
CA ASP A 1137 69.70 5.51 -1.96
C ASP A 1137 70.52 4.65 -2.94
N SER A 1138 71.22 5.30 -3.87
CA SER A 1138 72.30 4.67 -4.65
C SER A 1138 73.17 5.70 -5.39
N GLY A 1139 74.46 5.81 -5.01
CA GLY A 1139 75.50 6.54 -5.75
C GLY A 1139 75.93 7.84 -5.05
N ASP A 1140 76.69 7.85 -3.96
CA ASP A 1140 77.98 7.24 -3.61
C ASP A 1140 79.17 8.17 -3.94
N LYS A 1141 80.26 7.95 -3.21
CA LYS A 1141 81.55 8.65 -3.26
C LYS A 1141 82.01 9.12 -4.66
N GLU A 1142 82.80 10.19 -4.58
CA GLU A 1142 83.60 10.90 -5.61
C GLU A 1142 82.87 11.87 -6.54
#